data_AF-A0A7Y2AF84-F1
#
_entry.id   AF-A0A7Y2AF84-F1
#
_cell.length_a   1.000
_cell.length_b   1.000
_cell.length_c   1.000
_cell.angle_alpha   90.00
_cell.angle_beta   90.00
_cell.angle_gamma   90.00
#
_symmetry.space_group_name_H-M   'P 1'
#
loop_
_entity.id
_entity.type
_entity.pdbx_description
1 polymer ?
#
loop_
_entity_poly.entity_id
_entity_poly.type
_entity_poly.pdbx_seq_one_letter_code
_entity_poly.pdbx_strand_id
1 'polypeptide(L)'
;MRRLGTSLACWSIFACCIASNAPGQQPPVPTTTTPRALKDALRVALMRSNNDDLLSAADDDLLTDDLHAGAVAGGNAEGDLLDQGFHGDDLLGGDTLSPHSSGIDVDPLSNLGPHASAAPLAPGKDPHEDLWTEDCYPSAESCRQCHPVQYEQWRGSGHAYASISPMFNRFEQSMQEYTKGTVGHFCQRCHSPVGTQLKIPRAASLLEAPPVVREGVTCIACHRVNEHYWRGSNGDRRIEPGNIHMPVRGTSNGQGVASAVARANELKLKLTPDPTLPGQPMHNGSKFFQPLTNSDLCVSCHQVAVHPGIWLEVVHSQYRNGPAAKRGVTCQQCHMGAVPGKADGYEQGHIAEISGKPFGLPRKRSNHGFWGPGYSIAHPGVFPHNPDARRYTPRQWMSFDYRAGWGTDAFEQTVSSTAAFPAPWDTTDDRRDARRIVDANLAKVQEKRASAIMTYNAALEIGKPIFYNRPQAGDGLKIGFKVSNKSDGHNMPTGSLGAQPQLWLNVALINPDGKRVWESGYLDRNGDLADMHSTEVALGRISRDKDLFNLQTKFLINNGLRGTDREAALPINFSVDPLPFLRPGAVPVSVLNHPPLIRMEAHSIAPLDHRIAKYKIPAAAFCKPGPYRISVRMRSRNEPIYFMRQIGSTPDMIRRMNENMLDLRPSSHTFWVK
;
A
#
# COMPACT_ATOMS: atom_id res chain seq x y z
N MET A 1 -6.03 16.71 76.47
CA MET A 1 -5.27 17.96 76.60
C MET A 1 -5.06 18.57 75.22
N ARG A 2 -5.14 19.91 75.09
CA ARG A 2 -4.57 20.84 74.07
C ARG A 2 -4.58 20.41 72.56
N ARG A 3 -5.25 21.12 71.63
CA ARG A 3 -4.96 22.48 71.06
C ARG A 3 -3.64 22.50 70.25
N LEU A 4 -3.46 23.10 69.06
CA LEU A 4 -4.18 24.06 68.16
C LEU A 4 -3.84 23.70 66.68
N GLY A 5 -4.39 24.26 65.59
CA GLY A 5 -5.45 25.26 65.42
C GLY A 5 -5.00 26.69 65.01
N THR A 6 -4.68 26.94 63.73
CA THR A 6 -4.67 28.25 62.97
C THR A 6 -4.13 27.97 61.56
N SER A 7 -4.68 28.35 60.40
CA SER A 7 -5.67 29.37 59.95
C SER A 7 -5.16 30.81 59.76
N LEU A 8 -5.72 31.46 58.71
CA LEU A 8 -5.52 32.83 58.19
C LEU A 8 -4.18 33.08 57.46
N ALA A 9 -4.11 33.93 56.42
CA ALA A 9 -5.02 35.00 55.94
C ALA A 9 -4.99 35.07 54.38
N CYS A 10 -5.78 35.84 53.60
CA CYS A 10 -6.96 36.71 53.79
C CYS A 10 -7.62 36.87 52.37
N TRP A 11 -8.95 36.98 52.22
CA TRP A 11 -9.70 38.23 51.92
C TRP A 11 -9.22 39.01 50.65
N SER A 12 -10.06 39.44 49.69
CA SER A 12 -11.52 39.69 49.75
C SER A 12 -12.20 40.07 48.40
N ILE A 13 -13.49 39.69 48.23
CA ILE A 13 -14.65 40.54 47.78
C ILE A 13 -14.66 41.06 46.30
N PHE A 14 -15.75 41.25 45.53
CA PHE A 14 -17.21 41.47 45.76
C PHE A 14 -18.13 40.66 44.79
N ALA A 15 -19.40 40.57 45.21
CA ALA A 15 -20.66 40.11 44.57
C ALA A 15 -21.03 40.83 43.23
N CYS A 16 -22.16 40.61 42.53
CA CYS A 16 -23.46 39.99 42.86
C CYS A 16 -24.24 39.62 41.55
N CYS A 17 -25.11 38.59 41.61
CA CYS A 17 -26.55 38.61 41.22
C CYS A 17 -27.00 39.07 39.80
N ILE A 18 -28.08 38.59 39.15
CA ILE A 18 -28.95 37.39 39.11
C ILE A 18 -30.04 37.73 38.05
N ALA A 19 -30.47 36.74 37.25
CA ALA A 19 -31.73 36.66 36.47
C ALA A 19 -32.11 37.70 35.37
N SER A 20 -32.38 37.19 34.15
CA SER A 20 -33.70 37.31 33.50
C SER A 20 -33.82 36.35 32.31
N ASN A 21 -35.02 35.77 32.11
CA ASN A 21 -35.37 34.90 30.98
C ASN A 21 -36.21 35.68 29.96
N ALA A 22 -35.89 35.62 28.67
CA ALA A 22 -36.85 35.74 27.55
C ALA A 22 -36.21 35.27 26.22
N PRO A 23 -36.98 34.78 25.24
CA PRO A 23 -36.44 33.99 24.12
C PRO A 23 -36.38 34.74 22.78
N GLY A 24 -35.57 34.22 21.86
CA GLY A 24 -35.78 34.37 20.42
C GLY A 24 -34.72 35.17 19.66
N GLN A 25 -33.73 34.48 19.11
CA GLN A 25 -33.20 34.71 17.76
C GLN A 25 -32.29 33.53 17.35
N GLN A 26 -32.60 32.90 16.21
CA GLN A 26 -31.69 31.93 15.61
C GLN A 26 -30.51 32.68 14.98
N PRO A 27 -29.24 32.32 15.25
CA PRO A 27 -28.16 32.70 14.37
C PRO A 27 -28.33 31.99 13.01
N PRO A 28 -27.97 32.65 11.88
CA PRO A 28 -28.28 32.13 10.56
C PRO A 28 -27.57 30.81 10.25
N VAL A 29 -28.28 29.90 9.58
CA VAL A 29 -27.75 28.64 9.07
C VAL A 29 -26.58 28.92 8.11
N PRO A 30 -25.37 28.40 8.35
CA PRO A 30 -24.29 28.49 7.38
C PRO A 30 -24.64 27.65 6.15
N THR A 31 -24.78 28.31 5.00
CA THR A 31 -24.97 27.62 3.73
C THR A 31 -23.74 26.79 3.35
N THR A 32 -23.99 25.68 2.68
CA THR A 32 -23.02 24.64 2.31
C THR A 32 -21.75 25.18 1.65
N THR A 33 -20.60 24.99 2.31
CA THR A 33 -19.27 25.33 1.77
C THR A 33 -18.30 24.15 1.84
N THR A 34 -18.25 23.36 0.77
CA THR A 34 -17.19 22.39 0.46
C THR A 34 -16.10 23.03 -0.43
N PRO A 35 -14.87 22.49 -0.54
CA PRO A 35 -13.71 23.21 -0.06
C PRO A 35 -12.91 23.89 -1.18
N ARG A 36 -12.81 25.22 -1.10
CA ARG A 36 -11.93 26.04 -1.96
C ARG A 36 -10.47 25.56 -1.92
N ALA A 37 -9.97 25.21 -0.74
CA ALA A 37 -8.60 24.68 -0.55
C ALA A 37 -8.31 23.37 -1.31
N LEU A 38 -9.32 22.50 -1.52
CA LEU A 38 -9.14 21.26 -2.28
C LEU A 38 -9.08 21.55 -3.79
N LYS A 39 -9.94 22.46 -4.29
CA LYS A 39 -9.92 22.90 -5.70
C LYS A 39 -8.65 23.68 -6.05
N ASP A 40 -8.16 24.50 -5.14
CA ASP A 40 -6.92 25.26 -5.34
C ASP A 40 -5.69 24.34 -5.34
N ALA A 41 -5.66 23.30 -4.48
CA ALA A 41 -4.63 22.25 -4.53
C ALA A 41 -4.67 21.43 -5.83
N LEU A 42 -5.87 21.08 -6.33
CA LEU A 42 -6.06 20.40 -7.62
C LEU A 42 -5.55 21.25 -8.80
N ARG A 43 -5.81 22.55 -8.81
CA ARG A 43 -5.27 23.47 -9.84
C ARG A 43 -3.75 23.53 -9.84
N VAL A 44 -3.11 23.60 -8.68
CA VAL A 44 -1.64 23.61 -8.57
C VAL A 44 -1.01 22.27 -8.98
N ALA A 45 -1.71 21.15 -8.81
CA ALA A 45 -1.26 19.85 -9.30
C ALA A 45 -1.38 19.75 -10.83
N LEU A 46 -2.53 20.14 -11.41
CA LEU A 46 -2.79 20.13 -12.86
C LEU A 46 -1.88 21.10 -13.65
N MET A 47 -1.53 22.25 -13.08
CA MET A 47 -0.57 23.16 -13.72
C MET A 47 0.88 22.67 -13.72
N ARG A 48 1.20 21.60 -12.97
CA ARG A 48 2.57 21.04 -12.90
C ARG A 48 2.79 19.83 -13.79
N SER A 49 1.74 19.26 -14.39
CA SER A 49 1.87 18.20 -15.41
C SER A 49 2.12 18.72 -16.82
N ASN A 50 2.03 20.04 -17.04
CA ASN A 50 2.08 20.65 -18.37
C ASN A 50 3.39 21.41 -18.66
N ASN A 51 4.40 21.29 -17.79
CA ASN A 51 5.75 21.79 -18.03
C ASN A 51 6.69 20.62 -18.32
N ASP A 52 6.46 19.93 -19.44
CA ASP A 52 7.47 19.06 -20.04
C ASP A 52 8.53 19.93 -20.71
N ASP A 53 9.57 20.27 -19.94
CA ASP A 53 10.75 20.97 -20.47
C ASP A 53 12.00 20.59 -19.65
N LEU A 54 12.41 19.32 -19.77
CA LEU A 54 13.67 18.81 -19.18
C LEU A 54 14.20 17.50 -19.80
N LEU A 55 13.83 17.18 -21.05
CA LEU A 55 14.43 16.10 -21.85
C LEU A 55 14.48 16.49 -23.33
N SER A 56 15.49 17.28 -23.72
CA SER A 56 15.79 17.57 -25.12
C SER A 56 17.32 17.60 -25.35
N ALA A 57 17.80 16.52 -25.96
CA ALA A 57 19.03 16.41 -26.73
C ALA A 57 18.96 15.08 -27.47
N ALA A 58 18.29 15.08 -28.62
CA ALA A 58 18.44 14.00 -29.60
C ALA A 58 19.75 14.24 -30.36
N ASP A 59 20.29 13.17 -30.92
CA ASP A 59 20.60 13.12 -32.35
C ASP A 59 20.48 11.65 -32.79
N ASP A 60 19.85 11.47 -33.95
CA ASP A 60 19.61 10.18 -34.60
C ASP A 60 20.84 9.74 -35.41
N ASP A 61 20.95 8.43 -35.67
CA ASP A 61 21.20 8.01 -37.06
C ASP A 61 20.61 6.61 -37.34
N LEU A 62 20.27 6.36 -38.60
CA LEU A 62 19.33 5.32 -39.05
C LEU A 62 20.00 4.11 -39.73
N LEU A 63 19.38 2.92 -39.55
CA LEU A 63 19.19 1.78 -40.49
C LEU A 63 20.40 1.30 -41.35
N THR A 64 20.67 0.00 -41.53
CA THR A 64 19.84 -0.98 -42.27
C THR A 64 20.23 -2.45 -41.98
N ASP A 65 19.45 -3.38 -42.53
CA ASP A 65 19.60 -4.85 -42.47
C ASP A 65 20.90 -5.42 -43.09
N ASP A 66 21.27 -6.67 -42.76
CA ASP A 66 21.07 -7.78 -43.70
C ASP A 66 21.28 -9.20 -43.11
N LEU A 67 20.73 -10.20 -43.80
CA LEU A 67 20.87 -11.64 -43.50
C LEU A 67 22.23 -12.22 -43.94
N HIS A 68 22.71 -13.30 -43.30
CA HIS A 68 22.86 -14.61 -43.96
C HIS A 68 23.37 -15.72 -43.02
N ALA A 69 22.95 -16.95 -43.32
CA ALA A 69 23.43 -18.18 -42.67
C ALA A 69 24.77 -18.67 -43.27
N GLY A 70 25.58 -19.36 -42.47
CA GLY A 70 26.77 -20.07 -42.91
C GLY A 70 27.13 -21.17 -41.91
N ALA A 71 27.17 -22.42 -42.36
CA ALA A 71 27.49 -23.60 -41.56
C ALA A 71 28.76 -24.30 -42.06
N VAL A 72 29.14 -25.39 -41.36
CA VAL A 72 30.01 -26.51 -41.78
C VAL A 72 31.44 -26.55 -41.18
N ALA A 73 31.83 -27.80 -40.85
CA ALA A 73 33.13 -28.35 -40.41
C ALA A 73 33.50 -28.16 -38.92
N GLY A 74 33.83 -29.19 -38.13
CA GLY A 74 33.69 -30.66 -38.33
C GLY A 74 34.87 -31.48 -37.80
N GLY A 75 34.61 -32.66 -37.21
CA GLY A 75 35.58 -33.77 -37.13
C GLY A 75 35.92 -34.35 -35.74
N ASN A 76 35.37 -35.55 -35.46
CA ASN A 76 36.01 -36.74 -34.84
C ASN A 76 36.51 -36.64 -33.37
N ALA A 77 36.65 -37.71 -32.57
CA ALA A 77 36.57 -39.17 -32.80
C ALA A 77 36.05 -39.94 -31.55
N GLU A 78 36.04 -41.27 -31.63
CA GLU A 78 35.44 -42.26 -30.73
C GLU A 78 36.26 -42.58 -29.45
N GLY A 79 35.66 -43.33 -28.49
CA GLY A 79 36.34 -43.92 -27.34
C GLY A 79 35.38 -44.66 -26.39
N ASP A 80 35.59 -45.96 -26.19
CA ASP A 80 34.65 -46.93 -25.58
C ASP A 80 35.11 -47.46 -24.19
N LEU A 81 34.27 -48.30 -23.56
CA LEU A 81 34.56 -49.39 -22.59
C LEU A 81 34.26 -49.26 -21.07
N LEU A 82 33.81 -50.43 -20.56
CA LEU A 82 33.69 -50.97 -19.18
C LEU A 82 32.44 -50.54 -18.37
N ASP A 83 31.41 -51.35 -18.13
CA ASP A 83 31.27 -52.77 -17.68
C ASP A 83 31.30 -52.97 -16.14
N GLN A 84 30.15 -53.39 -15.58
CA GLN A 84 29.95 -54.60 -14.74
C GLN A 84 28.60 -54.52 -13.99
N GLY A 85 27.82 -55.61 -14.01
CA GLY A 85 26.53 -55.74 -13.33
C GLY A 85 26.46 -56.95 -12.39
N PHE A 86 25.34 -57.14 -11.69
CA PHE A 86 25.04 -58.34 -10.88
C PHE A 86 23.52 -58.66 -10.88
N HIS A 87 23.19 -59.92 -11.25
CA HIS A 87 22.07 -60.84 -10.88
C HIS A 87 20.81 -60.26 -10.18
N GLY A 88 19.56 -60.69 -10.43
CA GLY A 88 18.94 -62.03 -10.64
C GLY A 88 17.58 -61.97 -9.87
N ASP A 89 16.47 -62.65 -10.16
CA ASP A 89 16.21 -63.98 -10.73
C ASP A 89 14.88 -64.04 -11.52
N ASP A 90 14.67 -65.18 -12.19
CA ASP A 90 13.55 -65.55 -13.07
C ASP A 90 12.54 -66.47 -12.36
N LEU A 91 11.23 -66.32 -12.64
CA LEU A 91 10.17 -67.25 -12.23
C LEU A 91 9.00 -67.23 -13.24
N LEU A 92 9.08 -68.11 -14.24
CA LEU A 92 7.98 -68.47 -15.14
C LEU A 92 7.53 -69.92 -14.93
N GLY A 93 6.24 -70.18 -15.17
CA GLY A 93 5.66 -71.53 -15.26
C GLY A 93 4.46 -71.55 -16.22
N GLY A 94 4.47 -72.47 -17.18
CA GLY A 94 3.38 -72.68 -18.16
C GLY A 94 2.18 -73.47 -17.57
N ASP A 95 1.24 -73.98 -18.37
CA ASP A 95 1.25 -74.20 -19.83
C ASP A 95 -0.20 -74.49 -20.35
N THR A 96 -0.36 -74.74 -21.66
CA THR A 96 -1.47 -75.39 -22.41
C THR A 96 -2.41 -74.57 -23.32
N LEU A 97 -2.76 -75.18 -24.45
CA LEU A 97 -3.39 -74.70 -25.70
C LEU A 97 -4.73 -75.48 -25.93
N SER A 98 -5.70 -75.21 -26.82
CA SER A 98 -6.04 -74.24 -27.90
C SER A 98 -7.46 -74.61 -28.43
N PRO A 99 -8.04 -74.06 -29.53
CA PRO A 99 -8.05 -72.70 -30.11
C PRO A 99 -9.50 -72.20 -30.45
N HIS A 100 -9.61 -70.95 -30.97
CA HIS A 100 -10.70 -70.35 -31.80
C HIS A 100 -11.35 -69.07 -31.23
N SER A 101 -10.91 -67.90 -31.71
CA SER A 101 -11.76 -66.95 -32.45
C SER A 101 -10.91 -65.78 -32.95
N SER A 102 -11.28 -65.20 -34.09
CA SER A 102 -10.68 -63.96 -34.59
C SER A 102 -11.22 -62.76 -33.80
N GLY A 103 -10.52 -62.39 -32.74
CA GLY A 103 -10.79 -61.20 -31.92
C GLY A 103 -9.47 -60.55 -31.52
N ILE A 104 -9.41 -59.23 -31.54
CA ILE A 104 -8.23 -58.48 -31.09
C ILE A 104 -8.20 -58.57 -29.56
N ASP A 105 -7.13 -59.13 -29.00
CA ASP A 105 -6.89 -59.14 -27.55
C ASP A 105 -6.83 -57.69 -27.05
N VAL A 106 -7.87 -57.29 -26.32
CA VAL A 106 -7.87 -56.07 -25.52
C VAL A 106 -7.15 -56.34 -24.21
N ASP A 107 -5.99 -55.72 -24.05
CA ASP A 107 -5.21 -55.72 -22.81
C ASP A 107 -6.14 -55.43 -21.60
N PRO A 108 -6.23 -56.31 -20.59
CA PRO A 108 -7.07 -56.09 -19.41
C PRO A 108 -6.63 -54.90 -18.55
N LEU A 109 -5.47 -54.30 -18.81
CA LEU A 109 -5.00 -53.04 -18.21
C LEU A 109 -5.29 -51.79 -19.06
N SER A 110 -5.86 -51.93 -20.26
CA SER A 110 -6.18 -50.81 -21.18
C SER A 110 -7.14 -49.76 -20.60
N ASN A 111 -7.89 -50.09 -19.54
CA ASN A 111 -8.78 -49.18 -18.82
C ASN A 111 -8.18 -48.59 -17.52
N LEU A 112 -6.86 -48.71 -17.30
CA LEU A 112 -6.16 -48.11 -16.15
C LEU A 112 -5.17 -47.00 -16.54
N GLY A 113 -5.05 -46.68 -17.84
CA GLY A 113 -4.44 -45.45 -18.31
C GLY A 113 -5.41 -44.26 -18.25
N PRO A 114 -4.94 -43.00 -18.14
CA PRO A 114 -5.82 -41.84 -18.18
C PRO A 114 -6.48 -41.72 -19.55
N HIS A 115 -7.79 -41.93 -19.63
CA HIS A 115 -8.56 -41.66 -20.84
C HIS A 115 -8.30 -40.24 -21.33
N ALA A 116 -8.14 -40.08 -22.65
CA ALA A 116 -7.91 -38.79 -23.29
C ALA A 116 -8.95 -37.78 -22.79
N SER A 117 -8.50 -36.69 -22.16
CA SER A 117 -9.39 -35.70 -21.57
C SER A 117 -10.31 -35.14 -22.65
N ALA A 118 -11.62 -35.25 -22.42
CA ALA A 118 -12.56 -34.34 -23.07
C ALA A 118 -12.01 -32.91 -22.91
N ALA A 119 -11.99 -32.15 -24.00
CA ALA A 119 -11.44 -30.79 -23.98
C ALA A 119 -12.05 -30.03 -22.79
N PRO A 120 -11.23 -29.41 -21.92
CA PRO A 120 -11.76 -28.78 -20.72
C PRO A 120 -12.72 -27.68 -21.16
N LEU A 121 -14.02 -27.90 -20.91
CA LEU A 121 -15.00 -26.84 -20.87
C LEU A 121 -14.39 -25.76 -19.96
N ALA A 122 -14.17 -24.57 -20.52
CA ALA A 122 -13.67 -23.45 -19.73
C ALA A 122 -14.55 -23.34 -18.49
N PRO A 123 -13.99 -23.27 -17.27
CA PRO A 123 -14.79 -23.31 -16.05
C PRO A 123 -15.70 -22.10 -16.03
N GLY A 124 -16.96 -22.33 -16.42
CA GLY A 124 -18.03 -21.37 -16.28
C GLY A 124 -18.10 -21.06 -14.81
N LYS A 125 -17.82 -19.79 -14.47
CA LYS A 125 -17.78 -19.31 -13.09
C LYS A 125 -19.03 -19.79 -12.37
N ASP A 126 -18.86 -20.55 -11.30
CA ASP A 126 -20.00 -21.11 -10.57
C ASP A 126 -20.87 -19.95 -10.04
N PRO A 127 -22.11 -19.77 -10.53
CA PRO A 127 -22.96 -18.69 -10.04
C PRO A 127 -23.28 -18.84 -8.54
N HIS A 128 -23.14 -20.04 -7.99
CA HIS A 128 -23.31 -20.30 -6.56
C HIS A 128 -22.14 -19.77 -5.72
N GLU A 129 -20.93 -19.55 -6.26
CA GLU A 129 -19.79 -19.01 -5.50
C GLU A 129 -19.97 -17.52 -5.18
N ASP A 130 -20.44 -16.72 -6.15
CA ASP A 130 -20.80 -15.31 -5.92
C ASP A 130 -21.97 -15.20 -4.95
N LEU A 131 -23.00 -16.06 -5.08
CA LEU A 131 -24.13 -16.11 -4.15
C LEU A 131 -23.67 -16.49 -2.74
N TRP A 132 -22.90 -17.57 -2.58
CA TRP A 132 -22.36 -18.02 -1.30
C TRP A 132 -21.49 -16.95 -0.62
N THR A 133 -20.68 -16.23 -1.39
CA THR A 133 -19.85 -15.16 -0.81
C THR A 133 -20.64 -13.92 -0.43
N GLU A 134 -21.63 -13.46 -1.20
CA GLU A 134 -22.53 -12.37 -0.73
C GLU A 134 -23.42 -12.80 0.45
N ASP A 135 -23.81 -14.09 0.53
CA ASP A 135 -24.60 -14.64 1.64
C ASP A 135 -23.82 -14.78 2.95
N CYS A 136 -22.48 -14.84 2.89
CA CYS A 136 -21.62 -14.86 4.08
C CYS A 136 -20.89 -13.53 4.35
N TYR A 137 -20.51 -12.79 3.31
CA TYR A 137 -19.61 -11.65 3.36
C TYR A 137 -19.88 -10.67 2.19
N PRO A 138 -20.86 -9.76 2.33
CA PRO A 138 -21.26 -8.87 1.25
C PRO A 138 -20.17 -7.87 0.84
N SER A 139 -20.08 -7.60 -0.46
CA SER A 139 -19.21 -6.60 -1.10
C SER A 139 -19.46 -5.18 -0.56
N ALA A 140 -18.42 -4.34 -0.62
CA ALA A 140 -18.54 -2.90 -0.37
C ALA A 140 -19.56 -2.20 -1.30
N GLU A 141 -19.87 -2.76 -2.48
CA GLU A 141 -20.96 -2.26 -3.34
C GLU A 141 -22.33 -2.36 -2.68
N SER A 142 -22.60 -3.48 -2.01
CA SER A 142 -23.83 -3.72 -1.26
C SER A 142 -23.99 -2.67 -0.14
N CYS A 143 -22.88 -2.18 0.40
CA CYS A 143 -22.85 -1.06 1.34
C CYS A 143 -22.98 0.32 0.65
N ARG A 144 -22.40 0.51 -0.55
CA ARG A 144 -22.40 1.78 -1.31
C ARG A 144 -23.80 2.32 -1.58
N GLN A 145 -24.79 1.44 -1.79
CA GLN A 145 -26.19 1.84 -2.06
C GLN A 145 -26.78 2.74 -0.96
N CYS A 146 -26.38 2.53 0.29
CA CYS A 146 -26.76 3.38 1.43
C CYS A 146 -25.64 4.32 1.87
N HIS A 147 -24.36 3.99 1.62
CA HIS A 147 -23.20 4.70 2.14
C HIS A 147 -22.23 5.17 1.02
N PRO A 148 -22.72 5.96 0.03
CA PRO A 148 -21.92 6.30 -1.15
C PRO A 148 -20.69 7.13 -0.79
N VAL A 149 -20.81 8.06 0.17
CA VAL A 149 -19.69 8.93 0.59
C VAL A 149 -18.55 8.12 1.23
N GLN A 150 -18.88 7.15 2.10
CA GLN A 150 -17.89 6.32 2.78
C GLN A 150 -17.22 5.37 1.78
N TYR A 151 -17.97 4.80 0.85
CA TYR A 151 -17.43 4.01 -0.26
C TYR A 151 -16.46 4.86 -1.12
N GLU A 152 -16.84 6.07 -1.54
CA GLU A 152 -15.99 6.93 -2.39
C GLU A 152 -14.71 7.42 -1.71
N GLN A 153 -14.72 7.49 -0.37
CA GLN A 153 -13.51 7.71 0.41
C GLN A 153 -12.65 6.42 0.48
N TRP A 154 -13.28 5.27 0.75
CA TRP A 154 -12.61 3.98 0.92
C TRP A 154 -12.02 3.40 -0.36
N ARG A 155 -12.69 3.49 -1.52
CA ARG A 155 -12.34 2.74 -2.75
C ARG A 155 -10.94 3.02 -3.30
N GLY A 156 -10.37 4.19 -2.98
CA GLY A 156 -9.00 4.62 -3.31
C GLY A 156 -8.03 4.64 -2.12
N SER A 157 -8.42 4.09 -0.97
CA SER A 157 -7.62 4.03 0.25
C SER A 157 -6.59 2.90 0.23
N GLY A 158 -5.60 2.96 1.14
CA GLY A 158 -4.65 1.85 1.34
C GLY A 158 -5.30 0.56 1.84
N HIS A 159 -6.45 0.65 2.51
CA HIS A 159 -7.23 -0.50 2.97
C HIS A 159 -7.89 -1.25 1.81
N ALA A 160 -8.53 -0.51 0.88
CA ALA A 160 -9.13 -1.10 -0.32
C ALA A 160 -8.08 -1.63 -1.32
N TYR A 161 -6.85 -1.10 -1.24
CA TYR A 161 -5.70 -1.53 -2.04
C TYR A 161 -4.99 -2.78 -1.50
N ALA A 162 -5.29 -3.19 -0.25
CA ALA A 162 -4.39 -4.04 0.54
C ALA A 162 -4.09 -5.41 -0.10
N SER A 163 -5.09 -6.12 -0.61
CA SER A 163 -4.89 -7.40 -1.30
C SER A 163 -4.43 -7.21 -2.75
N ILE A 164 -4.96 -6.20 -3.46
CA ILE A 164 -4.75 -6.01 -4.91
C ILE A 164 -3.44 -5.32 -5.30
N SER A 165 -2.63 -4.93 -4.32
CA SER A 165 -1.28 -4.39 -4.53
C SER A 165 -0.35 -5.41 -5.20
N PRO A 166 0.18 -5.18 -6.41
CA PRO A 166 1.11 -6.11 -7.04
C PRO A 166 2.44 -6.22 -6.28
N MET A 167 2.84 -5.16 -5.55
CA MET A 167 3.98 -5.23 -4.62
C MET A 167 3.74 -6.26 -3.51
N PHE A 168 2.57 -6.21 -2.87
CA PHE A 168 2.21 -7.17 -1.83
C PHE A 168 2.21 -8.60 -2.38
N ASN A 169 1.59 -8.83 -3.54
CA ASN A 169 1.50 -10.17 -4.13
C ASN A 169 2.89 -10.73 -4.50
N ARG A 170 3.80 -9.92 -5.07
CA ARG A 170 5.17 -10.35 -5.36
C ARG A 170 6.00 -10.58 -4.09
N PHE A 171 5.90 -9.68 -3.12
CA PHE A 171 6.61 -9.83 -1.85
C PHE A 171 6.15 -11.08 -1.09
N GLU A 172 4.84 -11.33 -1.02
CA GLU A 172 4.29 -12.54 -0.39
C GLU A 172 4.78 -13.81 -1.08
N GLN A 173 4.73 -13.87 -2.42
CA GLN A 173 5.25 -14.99 -3.21
C GLN A 173 6.73 -15.27 -2.90
N SER A 174 7.60 -14.26 -2.98
CA SER A 174 9.03 -14.43 -2.67
C SER A 174 9.27 -14.85 -1.22
N MET A 175 8.50 -14.32 -0.25
CA MET A 175 8.58 -14.77 1.14
C MET A 175 8.21 -16.24 1.28
N GLN A 176 7.19 -16.75 0.58
CA GLN A 176 6.85 -18.18 0.61
C GLN A 176 7.94 -19.04 -0.04
N GLU A 177 8.50 -18.60 -1.17
CA GLU A 177 9.55 -19.31 -1.93
C GLU A 177 10.86 -19.44 -1.14
N TYR A 178 11.28 -18.35 -0.48
CA TYR A 178 12.48 -18.33 0.36
C TYR A 178 12.31 -19.14 1.65
N THR A 179 11.10 -19.15 2.23
CA THR A 179 10.84 -19.80 3.53
C THR A 179 10.17 -21.18 3.42
N LYS A 180 10.09 -21.71 2.20
CA LYS A 180 9.42 -22.98 1.85
C LYS A 180 8.02 -23.11 2.45
N GLY A 181 7.25 -22.01 2.38
CA GLY A 181 5.87 -21.93 2.87
C GLY A 181 5.70 -21.72 4.37
N THR A 182 6.78 -21.60 5.16
CA THR A 182 6.65 -21.53 6.64
C THR A 182 6.07 -20.22 7.17
N VAL A 183 6.03 -19.16 6.36
CA VAL A 183 5.24 -17.94 6.64
C VAL A 183 3.72 -18.23 6.62
N GLY A 184 3.27 -19.22 5.84
CA GLY A 184 1.87 -19.62 5.77
C GLY A 184 0.93 -18.46 5.42
N HIS A 185 -0.27 -18.43 6.01
CA HIS A 185 -1.26 -17.38 5.74
C HIS A 185 -1.03 -16.06 6.48
N PHE A 186 0.10 -15.85 7.15
CA PHE A 186 0.39 -14.68 7.99
C PHE A 186 0.08 -13.35 7.30
N CYS A 187 0.59 -13.17 6.08
CA CYS A 187 0.42 -11.96 5.26
C CYS A 187 -1.06 -11.65 4.95
N GLN A 188 -1.87 -12.69 4.70
CA GLN A 188 -3.25 -12.56 4.26
C GLN A 188 -4.18 -12.11 5.38
N ARG A 189 -3.86 -12.38 6.66
CA ARG A 189 -4.66 -11.97 7.83
C ARG A 189 -4.94 -10.45 7.85
N CYS A 190 -3.92 -9.66 7.54
CA CYS A 190 -4.01 -8.20 7.45
C CYS A 190 -4.52 -7.73 6.09
N HIS A 191 -3.99 -8.26 4.98
CA HIS A 191 -4.21 -7.74 3.62
C HIS A 191 -5.48 -8.25 2.94
N SER A 192 -5.87 -9.50 3.20
CA SER A 192 -7.05 -10.17 2.65
C SER A 192 -7.83 -10.87 3.78
N PRO A 193 -8.39 -10.10 4.73
CA PRO A 193 -9.03 -10.65 5.92
C PRO A 193 -10.25 -11.51 5.57
N VAL A 194 -11.05 -11.12 4.57
CA VAL A 194 -12.21 -11.91 4.12
C VAL A 194 -11.77 -13.18 3.39
N GLY A 195 -10.72 -13.10 2.54
CA GLY A 195 -10.12 -14.29 1.92
C GLY A 195 -9.58 -15.29 2.96
N THR A 196 -9.07 -14.79 4.08
CA THR A 196 -8.65 -15.62 5.23
C THR A 196 -9.83 -16.30 5.91
N GLN A 197 -10.96 -15.61 6.12
CA GLN A 197 -12.17 -16.21 6.70
C GLN A 197 -12.83 -17.24 5.77
N LEU A 198 -12.84 -16.97 4.47
CA LEU A 198 -13.29 -17.91 3.43
C LEU A 198 -12.32 -19.08 3.20
N LYS A 199 -11.16 -19.08 3.86
CA LYS A 199 -10.10 -20.09 3.69
C LYS A 199 -9.64 -20.27 2.24
N ILE A 200 -9.65 -19.18 1.46
CA ILE A 200 -9.23 -19.21 0.05
C ILE A 200 -7.78 -19.74 -0.01
N PRO A 201 -7.50 -20.78 -0.82
CA PRO A 201 -6.15 -21.31 -0.95
C PRO A 201 -5.16 -20.23 -1.38
N ARG A 202 -3.96 -20.17 -0.76
CA ARG A 202 -2.93 -19.17 -1.11
C ARG A 202 -2.48 -19.25 -2.58
N ALA A 203 -2.62 -20.42 -3.21
CA ALA A 203 -2.34 -20.62 -4.63
C ALA A 203 -3.45 -20.14 -5.58
N ALA A 204 -4.64 -19.80 -5.08
CA ALA A 204 -5.73 -19.28 -5.90
C ALA A 204 -5.38 -17.88 -6.44
N SER A 205 -5.76 -17.61 -7.69
CA SER A 205 -5.51 -16.30 -8.31
C SER A 205 -6.39 -15.22 -7.69
N LEU A 206 -5.77 -14.15 -7.18
CA LEU A 206 -6.53 -12.98 -6.74
C LEU A 206 -7.38 -12.36 -7.86
N LEU A 207 -7.00 -12.54 -9.12
CA LEU A 207 -7.75 -12.04 -10.28
C LEU A 207 -9.07 -12.80 -10.52
N GLU A 208 -9.16 -14.04 -10.05
CA GLU A 208 -10.37 -14.88 -10.09
C GLU A 208 -11.18 -14.80 -8.79
N ALA A 209 -10.56 -14.33 -7.70
CA ALA A 209 -11.20 -14.29 -6.40
C ALA A 209 -12.49 -13.44 -6.38
N PRO A 210 -13.49 -13.82 -5.55
CA PRO A 210 -14.73 -13.07 -5.35
C PRO A 210 -14.49 -11.58 -5.04
N PRO A 211 -15.41 -10.67 -5.44
CA PRO A 211 -15.22 -9.23 -5.29
C PRO A 211 -14.76 -8.83 -3.88
N VAL A 212 -15.44 -9.33 -2.84
CA VAL A 212 -15.16 -9.03 -1.42
C VAL A 212 -13.73 -9.41 -0.97
N VAL A 213 -13.05 -10.32 -1.68
CA VAL A 213 -11.64 -10.69 -1.42
C VAL A 213 -10.67 -9.72 -2.12
N ARG A 214 -11.01 -9.30 -3.35
CA ARG A 214 -10.26 -8.27 -4.10
C ARG A 214 -10.36 -6.87 -3.48
N GLU A 215 -11.40 -6.62 -2.68
CA GLU A 215 -11.59 -5.40 -1.89
C GLU A 215 -10.60 -5.26 -0.71
N GLY A 216 -9.83 -6.30 -0.36
CA GLY A 216 -8.83 -6.25 0.71
C GLY A 216 -9.46 -6.00 2.08
N VAL A 217 -9.11 -4.89 2.73
CA VAL A 217 -9.73 -4.47 4.00
C VAL A 217 -11.02 -3.70 3.69
N THR A 218 -12.05 -4.46 3.34
CA THR A 218 -13.42 -4.00 3.03
C THR A 218 -14.23 -3.60 4.28
N CYS A 219 -15.43 -3.04 4.08
CA CYS A 219 -16.32 -2.51 5.12
C CYS A 219 -16.56 -3.52 6.27
N ILE A 220 -16.93 -4.76 5.94
CA ILE A 220 -17.22 -5.80 6.93
C ILE A 220 -15.99 -6.21 7.76
N ALA A 221 -14.77 -6.04 7.24
CA ALA A 221 -13.54 -6.38 7.97
C ALA A 221 -13.32 -5.52 9.23
N CYS A 222 -14.00 -4.37 9.32
CA CYS A 222 -14.07 -3.53 10.51
C CYS A 222 -15.46 -3.53 11.16
N HIS A 223 -16.53 -3.52 10.34
CA HIS A 223 -17.91 -3.38 10.81
C HIS A 223 -18.62 -4.70 11.16
N ARG A 224 -17.95 -5.86 11.04
CA ARG A 224 -18.46 -7.15 11.51
C ARG A 224 -17.49 -7.88 12.44
N VAL A 225 -16.65 -7.14 13.16
CA VAL A 225 -15.86 -7.67 14.28
C VAL A 225 -16.62 -7.42 15.58
N ASN A 226 -16.79 -8.45 16.43
CA ASN A 226 -17.46 -8.37 17.73
C ASN A 226 -16.50 -8.60 18.93
N GLU A 227 -15.30 -9.12 18.69
CA GLU A 227 -14.26 -9.42 19.67
C GLU A 227 -13.18 -8.32 19.70
N HIS A 228 -12.63 -8.03 20.88
CA HIS A 228 -11.55 -7.07 21.05
C HIS A 228 -10.19 -7.78 20.94
N TYR A 229 -9.49 -7.57 19.83
CA TYR A 229 -8.12 -8.05 19.61
C TYR A 229 -7.09 -7.03 20.08
N TRP A 230 -6.05 -7.51 20.76
CA TRP A 230 -4.98 -6.66 21.32
C TRP A 230 -3.62 -6.89 20.65
N ARG A 231 -2.59 -6.20 21.17
CA ARG A 231 -1.19 -6.40 20.73
C ARG A 231 -0.79 -7.87 20.82
N GLY A 232 -0.15 -8.37 19.76
CA GLY A 232 0.24 -9.77 19.64
C GLY A 232 -0.76 -10.65 18.89
N SER A 233 -1.93 -10.13 18.47
CA SER A 233 -2.82 -10.91 17.59
C SER A 233 -2.27 -11.07 16.16
N ASN A 234 -1.32 -10.24 15.73
CA ASN A 234 -0.56 -10.40 14.47
C ASN A 234 -1.48 -10.67 13.26
N GLY A 235 -2.47 -9.79 13.07
CA GLY A 235 -3.49 -9.88 12.04
C GLY A 235 -4.70 -10.75 12.39
N ASP A 236 -4.65 -11.59 13.42
CA ASP A 236 -5.78 -12.43 13.79
C ASP A 236 -6.97 -11.57 14.25
N ARG A 237 -8.09 -11.77 13.53
CA ARG A 237 -9.43 -11.24 13.81
C ARG A 237 -10.48 -12.16 13.20
N ARG A 238 -11.61 -12.38 13.88
CA ARG A 238 -12.82 -12.99 13.33
C ARG A 238 -13.71 -11.92 12.69
N ILE A 239 -14.31 -12.25 11.55
CA ILE A 239 -15.40 -11.47 10.95
C ILE A 239 -16.67 -12.33 11.11
N GLU A 240 -17.74 -11.75 11.64
CA GLU A 240 -19.02 -12.44 11.75
C GLU A 240 -19.62 -12.69 10.35
N PRO A 241 -19.90 -13.94 9.98
CA PRO A 241 -20.54 -14.27 8.71
C PRO A 241 -22.03 -13.87 8.70
N GLY A 242 -22.54 -13.60 7.50
CA GLY A 242 -23.95 -13.40 7.21
C GLY A 242 -24.16 -12.49 5.99
N ASN A 243 -25.36 -12.50 5.42
CA ASN A 243 -25.70 -11.70 4.25
C ASN A 243 -25.89 -10.22 4.61
N ILE A 244 -26.24 -9.38 3.63
CA ILE A 244 -26.46 -7.93 3.83
C ILE A 244 -27.47 -7.59 4.95
N HIS A 245 -28.41 -8.48 5.27
CA HIS A 245 -29.43 -8.24 6.29
C HIS A 245 -28.90 -8.39 7.72
N MET A 246 -27.73 -9.01 7.93
CA MET A 246 -27.19 -9.26 9.27
C MET A 246 -26.61 -8.00 9.94
N PRO A 247 -26.78 -7.82 11.27
CA PRO A 247 -26.39 -6.60 11.97
C PRO A 247 -24.92 -6.21 11.83
N VAL A 248 -24.67 -4.91 11.68
CA VAL A 248 -23.32 -4.33 11.63
C VAL A 248 -22.92 -3.67 12.97
N ARG A 249 -21.63 -3.42 13.16
CA ARG A 249 -21.07 -2.76 14.34
C ARG A 249 -20.71 -1.31 14.05
N GLY A 250 -20.87 -0.45 15.05
CA GLY A 250 -20.63 0.98 14.91
C GLY A 250 -20.29 1.67 16.22
N THR A 251 -20.03 2.98 16.14
CA THR A 251 -19.75 3.86 17.29
C THR A 251 -21.01 4.34 18.00
N SER A 252 -22.19 3.79 17.69
CA SER A 252 -23.50 4.19 18.23
C SER A 252 -24.46 3.01 18.34
N ASN A 253 -25.46 3.10 19.21
CA ASN A 253 -26.50 2.07 19.45
C ASN A 253 -27.56 1.96 18.32
N GLY A 254 -27.19 2.20 17.07
CA GLY A 254 -28.02 1.90 15.90
C GLY A 254 -29.35 2.66 15.73
N GLN A 255 -29.60 3.76 16.45
CA GLN A 255 -30.90 4.46 16.43
C GLN A 255 -31.39 4.84 15.01
N GLY A 256 -30.48 5.25 14.12
CA GLY A 256 -30.81 5.52 12.72
C GLY A 256 -31.30 4.29 11.97
N VAL A 257 -30.72 3.11 12.25
CA VAL A 257 -31.15 1.84 11.65
C VAL A 257 -32.51 1.42 12.21
N ALA A 258 -32.72 1.55 13.52
CA ALA A 258 -34.04 1.30 14.14
C ALA A 258 -35.14 2.19 13.55
N SER A 259 -34.85 3.47 13.26
CA SER A 259 -35.78 4.37 12.59
C SER A 259 -36.04 3.99 11.13
N ALA A 260 -35.04 3.51 10.40
CA ALA A 260 -35.21 3.00 9.03
C ALA A 260 -36.07 1.73 9.01
N VAL A 261 -35.79 0.78 9.92
CA VAL A 261 -36.54 -0.47 10.10
C VAL A 261 -38.01 -0.20 10.42
N ALA A 262 -38.30 0.72 11.36
CA ALA A 262 -39.67 1.10 11.71
C ALA A 262 -40.44 1.74 10.54
N ARG A 263 -39.74 2.25 9.52
CA ARG A 263 -40.30 2.89 8.32
C ARG A 263 -40.03 2.08 7.04
N ALA A 264 -39.71 0.78 7.15
CA ALA A 264 -39.24 -0.02 6.03
C ALA A 264 -40.20 -0.01 4.83
N ASN A 265 -41.51 -0.10 5.04
CA ASN A 265 -42.51 -0.08 3.98
C ASN A 265 -42.56 1.28 3.26
N GLU A 266 -42.48 2.39 4.00
CA GLU A 266 -42.47 3.77 3.45
C GLU A 266 -41.18 4.01 2.63
N LEU A 267 -40.05 3.55 3.17
CA LEU A 267 -38.72 3.74 2.61
C LEU A 267 -38.35 2.68 1.56
N LYS A 268 -39.26 1.74 1.26
CA LYS A 268 -39.06 0.59 0.36
C LYS A 268 -37.78 -0.20 0.68
N LEU A 269 -37.62 -0.58 1.94
CA LEU A 269 -36.46 -1.32 2.46
C LEU A 269 -36.76 -2.81 2.63
N LYS A 270 -35.84 -3.65 2.16
CA LYS A 270 -35.89 -5.10 2.30
C LYS A 270 -35.01 -5.54 3.48
N LEU A 271 -35.63 -6.09 4.53
CA LEU A 271 -34.98 -6.47 5.79
C LEU A 271 -34.69 -7.98 5.94
N THR A 272 -35.18 -8.78 5.00
CA THR A 272 -35.03 -10.24 4.92
C THR A 272 -34.54 -10.62 3.52
N PRO A 273 -33.89 -11.77 3.32
CA PRO A 273 -33.37 -12.17 2.00
C PRO A 273 -34.45 -12.48 0.95
N ASP A 274 -35.73 -12.62 1.34
CA ASP A 274 -36.86 -13.03 0.50
C ASP A 274 -36.88 -12.34 -0.90
N PRO A 275 -36.63 -13.08 -2.00
CA PRO A 275 -36.53 -12.51 -3.34
C PRO A 275 -37.85 -11.94 -3.87
N THR A 276 -38.99 -12.29 -3.28
CA THR A 276 -40.32 -11.81 -3.70
C THR A 276 -40.63 -10.40 -3.20
N LEU A 277 -39.95 -9.94 -2.14
CA LEU A 277 -40.19 -8.63 -1.54
C LEU A 277 -39.47 -7.51 -2.32
N PRO A 278 -40.18 -6.50 -2.82
CA PRO A 278 -39.57 -5.36 -3.49
C PRO A 278 -38.94 -4.40 -2.48
N GLY A 279 -37.71 -3.95 -2.73
CA GLY A 279 -37.06 -2.91 -1.93
C GLY A 279 -35.53 -2.97 -1.96
N GLN A 280 -34.91 -1.90 -1.48
CA GLN A 280 -33.46 -1.79 -1.31
C GLN A 280 -33.02 -2.65 -0.11
N PRO A 281 -32.10 -3.63 -0.28
CA PRO A 281 -31.61 -4.45 0.83
C PRO A 281 -30.92 -3.61 1.92
N MET A 282 -31.19 -3.92 3.18
CA MET A 282 -30.57 -3.24 4.34
C MET A 282 -30.26 -4.22 5.48
N HIS A 283 -29.19 -3.94 6.23
CA HIS A 283 -28.91 -4.59 7.51
C HIS A 283 -30.00 -4.27 8.54
N ASN A 284 -30.60 -5.30 9.15
CA ASN A 284 -31.74 -5.13 10.06
C ASN A 284 -31.36 -4.57 11.45
N GLY A 285 -30.07 -4.33 11.72
CA GLY A 285 -29.63 -3.74 12.98
C GLY A 285 -28.23 -3.16 12.94
N SER A 286 -27.93 -2.30 13.92
CA SER A 286 -26.57 -1.85 14.21
C SER A 286 -26.34 -1.87 15.72
N LYS A 287 -25.21 -2.45 16.14
CA LYS A 287 -24.84 -2.61 17.57
C LYS A 287 -23.58 -1.80 17.87
N PHE A 288 -23.51 -1.19 19.05
CA PHE A 288 -22.29 -0.55 19.51
C PHE A 288 -21.14 -1.56 19.64
N PHE A 289 -19.92 -1.11 19.37
CA PHE A 289 -18.69 -1.86 19.56
C PHE A 289 -17.57 -0.89 19.96
N GLN A 290 -17.09 -1.02 21.20
CA GLN A 290 -16.19 -0.05 21.81
C GLN A 290 -14.86 0.16 21.04
N PRO A 291 -14.18 -0.87 20.50
CA PRO A 291 -12.95 -0.66 19.73
C PRO A 291 -13.10 0.26 18.51
N LEU A 292 -14.30 0.40 17.91
CA LEU A 292 -14.53 1.38 16.84
C LEU A 292 -14.41 2.85 17.30
N THR A 293 -14.41 3.13 18.61
CA THR A 293 -14.29 4.49 19.17
C THR A 293 -12.87 4.89 19.56
N ASN A 294 -11.91 3.95 19.60
CA ASN A 294 -10.55 4.18 20.09
C ASN A 294 -9.47 3.46 19.23
N SER A 295 -8.19 3.71 19.51
CA SER A 295 -7.09 3.17 18.71
C SER A 295 -7.03 1.63 18.64
N ASP A 296 -7.77 0.92 19.49
CA ASP A 296 -7.63 -0.52 19.72
C ASP A 296 -7.97 -1.35 18.47
N LEU A 297 -8.97 -0.93 17.69
CA LEU A 297 -9.34 -1.58 16.41
C LEU A 297 -8.18 -1.66 15.42
N CYS A 298 -7.29 -0.67 15.42
CA CYS A 298 -6.15 -0.62 14.50
C CYS A 298 -5.04 -1.59 14.89
N VAL A 299 -4.98 -2.04 16.14
CA VAL A 299 -3.82 -2.69 16.75
C VAL A 299 -3.52 -4.06 16.13
N SER A 300 -4.53 -4.83 15.74
CA SER A 300 -4.33 -6.16 15.14
C SER A 300 -3.50 -6.12 13.86
N CYS A 301 -3.62 -5.04 13.06
CA CYS A 301 -2.91 -4.86 11.80
C CYS A 301 -1.74 -3.86 11.88
N HIS A 302 -1.79 -2.87 12.79
CA HIS A 302 -0.76 -1.85 12.99
C HIS A 302 0.11 -2.08 14.25
N GLN A 303 0.18 -3.32 14.71
CA GLN A 303 1.16 -3.81 15.68
C GLN A 303 1.44 -5.29 15.46
N VAL A 304 2.35 -5.60 14.54
CA VAL A 304 2.54 -6.97 14.03
C VAL A 304 4.02 -7.38 14.10
N ALA A 305 4.24 -8.57 14.66
CA ALA A 305 5.52 -9.26 14.62
C ALA A 305 5.39 -10.58 13.85
N VAL A 306 6.23 -10.78 12.83
CA VAL A 306 6.35 -12.06 12.12
C VAL A 306 7.30 -12.99 12.86
N HIS A 307 7.09 -14.30 12.76
CA HIS A 307 8.04 -15.27 13.28
C HIS A 307 9.42 -15.12 12.61
N PRO A 308 10.54 -15.28 13.36
CA PRO A 308 10.63 -15.74 14.75
C PRO A 308 10.31 -14.71 15.85
N GLY A 309 10.07 -13.44 15.51
CA GLY A 309 9.82 -12.34 16.46
C GLY A 309 10.15 -10.95 15.93
N ILE A 310 10.11 -10.77 14.61
CA ILE A 310 10.57 -9.57 13.92
C ILE A 310 9.41 -8.60 13.82
N TRP A 311 9.52 -7.46 14.50
CA TRP A 311 8.47 -6.44 14.60
C TRP A 311 8.36 -5.61 13.31
N LEU A 312 7.74 -6.20 12.28
CA LEU A 312 7.55 -5.56 10.97
C LEU A 312 6.69 -4.30 11.01
N GLU A 313 5.77 -4.20 11.96
CA GLU A 313 4.87 -3.04 12.09
C GLU A 313 4.73 -2.68 13.57
N VAL A 314 5.05 -1.42 13.88
CA VAL A 314 5.28 -0.87 15.21
C VAL A 314 4.59 0.47 15.48
N VAL A 315 3.72 0.95 14.57
CA VAL A 315 3.03 2.25 14.72
C VAL A 315 2.38 2.39 16.11
N HIS A 316 1.65 1.37 16.58
CA HIS A 316 0.93 1.48 17.85
C HIS A 316 1.86 1.64 19.07
N SER A 317 3.00 0.95 19.13
CA SER A 317 3.95 1.11 20.24
C SER A 317 4.61 2.49 20.24
N GLN A 318 4.99 2.99 19.06
CA GLN A 318 5.48 4.36 18.88
C GLN A 318 4.42 5.38 19.34
N TYR A 319 3.18 5.22 18.88
CA TYR A 319 2.05 6.07 19.27
C TYR A 319 1.80 6.07 20.79
N ARG A 320 1.79 4.89 21.44
CA ARG A 320 1.57 4.82 22.90
C ARG A 320 2.67 5.48 23.73
N ASN A 321 3.88 5.59 23.18
CA ASN A 321 4.98 6.33 23.80
C ASN A 321 4.96 7.83 23.46
N GLY A 322 4.27 8.23 22.37
CA GLY A 322 4.15 9.60 21.89
C GLY A 322 3.23 10.50 22.73
N PRO A 323 3.35 11.84 22.60
CA PRO A 323 2.49 12.78 23.31
C PRO A 323 1.00 12.67 22.97
N ALA A 324 0.62 12.30 21.74
CA ALA A 324 -0.78 12.18 21.33
C ALA A 324 -1.56 11.19 22.21
N ALA A 325 -0.98 10.01 22.48
CA ALA A 325 -1.59 9.01 23.34
C ALA A 325 -1.75 9.50 24.79
N LYS A 326 -0.78 10.26 25.30
CA LYS A 326 -0.86 10.88 26.64
C LYS A 326 -1.98 11.92 26.74
N ARG A 327 -2.33 12.58 25.62
CA ARG A 327 -3.46 13.51 25.50
C ARG A 327 -4.79 12.82 25.15
N GLY A 328 -4.82 11.49 25.04
CA GLY A 328 -6.02 10.72 24.66
C GLY A 328 -6.43 10.87 23.18
N VAL A 329 -5.57 11.39 22.31
CA VAL A 329 -5.85 11.55 20.88
C VAL A 329 -5.72 10.19 20.19
N THR A 330 -6.83 9.68 19.67
CA THR A 330 -6.93 8.35 19.02
C THR A 330 -6.42 8.34 17.57
N CYS A 331 -6.09 7.15 17.05
CA CYS A 331 -5.73 6.96 15.63
C CYS A 331 -6.81 7.52 14.70
N GLN A 332 -8.09 7.31 15.01
CA GLN A 332 -9.21 7.80 14.22
C GLN A 332 -9.32 9.33 14.18
N GLN A 333 -8.75 10.07 15.13
CA GLN A 333 -8.80 11.54 15.09
C GLN A 333 -7.85 12.10 14.03
N CYS A 334 -6.67 11.51 13.83
CA CYS A 334 -5.70 11.96 12.82
C CYS A 334 -5.88 11.26 11.46
N HIS A 335 -6.26 9.98 11.44
CA HIS A 335 -6.33 9.17 10.21
C HIS A 335 -7.75 9.07 9.62
N MET A 336 -8.80 9.37 10.39
CA MET A 336 -10.19 9.42 9.92
C MET A 336 -10.85 10.78 10.22
N GLY A 337 -10.07 11.79 10.60
CA GLY A 337 -10.53 13.16 10.83
C GLY A 337 -10.82 13.93 9.54
N ALA A 338 -11.26 15.18 9.67
CA ALA A 338 -11.49 16.08 8.53
C ALA A 338 -10.18 16.55 7.86
N VAL A 339 -9.08 16.65 8.62
CA VAL A 339 -7.80 17.19 8.16
C VAL A 339 -6.75 16.07 8.09
N PRO A 340 -6.07 15.86 6.94
CA PRO A 340 -5.07 14.80 6.80
C PRO A 340 -3.97 14.84 7.86
N GLY A 341 -3.89 13.80 8.69
CA GLY A 341 -2.84 13.62 9.69
C GLY A 341 -2.97 14.49 10.96
N LYS A 342 -4.10 15.20 11.15
CA LYS A 342 -4.32 16.07 12.33
C LYS A 342 -5.63 15.78 13.04
N ALA A 343 -5.62 15.92 14.37
CA ALA A 343 -6.78 15.72 15.23
C ALA A 343 -7.78 16.91 15.22
N ASP A 344 -7.90 17.61 14.10
CA ASP A 344 -8.66 18.88 13.95
C ASP A 344 -10.16 18.62 13.72
N GLY A 345 -10.72 17.62 14.40
CA GLY A 345 -12.14 17.26 14.34
C GLY A 345 -12.54 16.41 13.12
N TYR A 346 -13.83 16.46 12.81
CA TYR A 346 -14.50 15.60 11.82
C TYR A 346 -15.52 16.39 11.02
N GLU A 347 -15.81 15.92 9.81
CA GLU A 347 -16.97 16.40 9.06
C GLU A 347 -18.28 16.05 9.79
N GLN A 348 -19.28 16.90 9.63
CA GLN A 348 -20.66 16.64 10.05
C GLN A 348 -21.50 16.35 8.80
N GLY A 349 -22.36 15.34 8.85
CA GLY A 349 -23.25 15.03 7.74
C GLY A 349 -24.13 13.81 7.99
N HIS A 350 -24.98 13.50 7.03
CA HIS A 350 -25.74 12.26 7.03
C HIS A 350 -24.78 11.07 6.86
N ILE A 351 -25.09 9.97 7.56
CA ILE A 351 -24.31 8.73 7.45
C ILE A 351 -24.81 7.85 6.31
N ALA A 352 -26.09 7.93 5.99
CA ALA A 352 -26.73 7.13 4.95
C ALA A 352 -27.57 8.01 4.01
N GLU A 353 -27.75 7.51 2.80
CA GLU A 353 -28.75 7.92 1.85
C GLU A 353 -29.70 6.74 1.59
N ILE A 354 -30.99 7.01 1.37
CA ILE A 354 -31.98 5.98 1.00
C ILE A 354 -32.71 6.50 -0.24
N SER A 355 -32.75 5.70 -1.32
CA SER A 355 -33.26 6.14 -2.62
C SER A 355 -32.68 7.49 -3.08
N GLY A 356 -31.37 7.70 -2.90
CA GLY A 356 -30.65 8.92 -3.26
C GLY A 356 -30.96 10.17 -2.42
N LYS A 357 -31.67 10.02 -1.29
CA LYS A 357 -31.99 11.13 -0.36
C LYS A 357 -31.27 10.95 0.97
N PRO A 358 -30.67 12.00 1.56
CA PRO A 358 -30.02 11.90 2.87
C PRO A 358 -30.98 11.42 3.97
N PHE A 359 -30.52 10.50 4.82
CA PHE A 359 -31.32 9.87 5.86
C PHE A 359 -30.74 10.05 7.26
N GLY A 360 -31.62 10.06 8.27
CA GLY A 360 -31.29 10.29 9.67
C GLY A 360 -30.82 11.74 9.96
N LEU A 361 -30.42 12.00 11.20
CA LEU A 361 -29.88 13.30 11.61
C LEU A 361 -28.40 13.45 11.20
N PRO A 362 -27.96 14.65 10.77
CA PRO A 362 -26.54 14.95 10.59
C PRO A 362 -25.75 14.71 11.88
N ARG A 363 -24.59 14.05 11.76
CA ARG A 363 -23.68 13.78 12.90
C ARG A 363 -22.24 13.62 12.43
N LYS A 364 -21.32 13.40 13.38
CA LYS A 364 -19.91 13.10 13.13
C LYS A 364 -19.78 11.99 12.07
N ARG A 365 -19.14 12.31 10.94
CA ARG A 365 -18.79 11.38 9.87
C ARG A 365 -17.27 11.21 9.83
N SER A 366 -16.79 10.01 10.18
CA SER A 366 -15.39 9.64 10.03
C SER A 366 -15.03 9.50 8.54
N ASN A 367 -13.87 10.01 8.14
CA ASN A 367 -13.34 9.86 6.80
C ASN A 367 -12.78 8.44 6.60
N HIS A 368 -13.20 7.75 5.53
CA HIS A 368 -12.80 6.38 5.22
C HIS A 368 -11.70 6.27 4.15
N GLY A 369 -11.03 7.39 3.82
CA GLY A 369 -9.84 7.41 2.95
C GLY A 369 -8.55 7.01 3.67
N PHE A 370 -8.61 6.92 5.00
CA PHE A 370 -7.53 6.53 5.92
C PHE A 370 -6.24 7.30 5.61
N TRP A 371 -6.14 8.52 6.14
CA TRP A 371 -5.04 9.44 5.83
C TRP A 371 -3.69 8.80 6.09
N GLY A 372 -2.83 8.82 5.08
CA GLY A 372 -1.59 8.05 5.07
C GLY A 372 -0.84 8.24 3.76
N PRO A 373 0.48 8.01 3.77
CA PRO A 373 1.39 8.40 2.67
C PRO A 373 1.34 7.46 1.45
N GLY A 374 0.73 6.29 1.56
CA GLY A 374 0.74 5.27 0.51
C GLY A 374 0.01 5.67 -0.77
N TYR A 375 0.46 5.09 -1.89
CA TYR A 375 -0.07 5.25 -3.24
C TYR A 375 -0.11 3.89 -3.96
N SER A 376 -0.94 3.78 -4.99
CA SER A 376 -1.06 2.56 -5.82
C SER A 376 0.00 2.51 -6.92
N ILE A 377 0.42 1.29 -7.26
CA ILE A 377 1.11 0.97 -8.54
C ILE A 377 0.35 -0.10 -9.36
N ALA A 378 -0.85 -0.50 -8.93
CA ALA A 378 -1.69 -1.43 -9.70
C ALA A 378 -2.16 -0.81 -11.03
N HIS A 379 -2.67 -1.67 -11.92
CA HIS A 379 -3.24 -1.22 -13.19
C HIS A 379 -4.49 -0.34 -12.96
N PRO A 380 -4.64 0.82 -13.62
CA PRO A 380 -5.75 1.74 -13.36
C PRO A 380 -7.13 1.16 -13.70
N GLY A 381 -7.21 0.17 -14.59
CA GLY A 381 -8.45 -0.59 -14.83
C GLY A 381 -8.85 -1.52 -13.68
N VAL A 382 -7.92 -1.84 -12.77
CA VAL A 382 -8.11 -2.78 -11.66
C VAL A 382 -8.20 -2.08 -10.30
N PHE A 383 -7.52 -0.95 -10.12
CA PHE A 383 -7.59 -0.14 -8.90
C PHE A 383 -7.38 1.35 -9.21
N PRO A 384 -8.10 2.31 -8.57
CA PRO A 384 -9.12 2.15 -7.52
C PRO A 384 -10.34 1.31 -7.90
N HIS A 385 -11.02 0.72 -6.91
CA HIS A 385 -12.25 -0.04 -7.18
C HIS A 385 -13.28 0.88 -7.83
N ASN A 386 -13.95 0.41 -8.88
CA ASN A 386 -14.91 1.17 -9.65
C ASN A 386 -16.09 0.24 -10.03
N PRO A 387 -17.36 0.61 -9.76
CA PRO A 387 -18.51 -0.19 -10.15
C PRO A 387 -18.54 -0.51 -11.66
N ASP A 388 -18.21 0.47 -12.51
CA ASP A 388 -18.30 0.36 -13.97
C ASP A 388 -17.20 -0.55 -14.54
N ALA A 389 -16.07 -0.69 -13.83
CA ALA A 389 -14.99 -1.59 -14.22
C ALA A 389 -15.40 -3.07 -14.21
N ARG A 390 -16.55 -3.41 -13.60
CA ARG A 390 -17.08 -4.79 -13.55
C ARG A 390 -17.56 -5.33 -14.89
N ARG A 391 -17.72 -4.48 -15.93
CA ARG A 391 -18.00 -4.93 -17.31
C ARG A 391 -16.91 -5.86 -17.87
N TYR A 392 -15.68 -5.75 -17.37
CA TYR A 392 -14.55 -6.57 -17.81
C TYR A 392 -13.90 -7.28 -16.61
N THR A 393 -13.38 -8.49 -16.86
CA THR A 393 -12.67 -9.27 -15.84
C THR A 393 -11.33 -8.63 -15.48
N PRO A 394 -10.78 -8.87 -14.27
CA PRO A 394 -9.45 -8.38 -13.91
C PRO A 394 -8.34 -8.85 -14.86
N ARG A 395 -8.48 -10.02 -15.51
CA ARG A 395 -7.51 -10.51 -16.52
C ARG A 395 -7.57 -9.67 -17.81
N GLN A 396 -8.76 -9.35 -18.31
CA GLN A 396 -8.93 -8.46 -19.47
C GLN A 396 -8.40 -7.05 -19.16
N TRP A 397 -8.62 -6.55 -17.94
CA TRP A 397 -8.03 -5.28 -17.53
C TRP A 397 -6.50 -5.28 -17.52
N MET A 398 -5.83 -6.42 -17.30
CA MET A 398 -4.37 -6.49 -17.39
C MET A 398 -3.83 -6.54 -18.83
N SER A 399 -4.68 -6.76 -19.85
CA SER A 399 -4.30 -6.68 -21.26
C SER A 399 -4.60 -5.33 -21.94
N PHE A 400 -5.21 -4.37 -21.21
CA PHE A 400 -5.50 -3.04 -21.75
C PHE A 400 -4.29 -2.11 -21.63
N ASP A 401 -3.64 -1.75 -22.75
CA ASP A 401 -2.50 -0.83 -22.71
C ASP A 401 -2.90 0.65 -22.67
N TYR A 402 -3.19 1.14 -21.46
CA TYR A 402 -3.46 2.56 -21.24
C TYR A 402 -2.27 3.50 -21.53
N ARG A 403 -1.03 2.98 -21.59
CA ARG A 403 0.19 3.76 -21.83
C ARG A 403 0.48 3.95 -23.30
N ALA A 404 0.16 2.95 -24.13
CA ALA A 404 0.10 3.10 -25.59
C ALA A 404 -0.99 4.10 -26.03
N GLY A 405 -1.90 4.49 -25.13
CA GLY A 405 -2.94 5.49 -25.37
C GLY A 405 -4.27 4.90 -25.85
N TRP A 406 -4.48 3.58 -25.71
CA TRP A 406 -5.71 2.89 -26.15
C TRP A 406 -6.98 3.63 -25.69
N GLY A 407 -7.94 3.78 -26.59
CA GLY A 407 -9.21 4.49 -26.37
C GLY A 407 -9.12 6.02 -26.31
N THR A 408 -7.95 6.63 -26.51
CA THR A 408 -7.85 8.10 -26.69
C THR A 408 -8.09 8.49 -28.14
N ASP A 409 -8.64 9.70 -28.38
CA ASP A 409 -8.86 10.18 -29.74
C ASP A 409 -7.58 10.20 -30.59
N ALA A 410 -6.45 10.61 -30.01
CA ALA A 410 -5.16 10.64 -30.69
C ALA A 410 -4.70 9.23 -31.13
N PHE A 411 -4.86 8.22 -30.27
CA PHE A 411 -4.49 6.85 -30.61
C PHE A 411 -5.46 6.24 -31.64
N GLU A 412 -6.77 6.36 -31.43
CA GLU A 412 -7.78 5.78 -32.31
C GLU A 412 -7.83 6.44 -33.71
N GLN A 413 -7.26 7.66 -33.87
CA GLN A 413 -7.07 8.33 -35.16
C GLN A 413 -5.77 7.95 -35.88
N THR A 414 -4.75 7.45 -35.16
CA THR A 414 -3.40 7.19 -35.70
C THR A 414 -3.06 5.70 -35.82
N VAL A 415 -3.80 4.83 -35.15
CA VAL A 415 -3.56 3.39 -35.20
C VAL A 415 -3.92 2.81 -36.58
N SER A 416 -3.06 1.90 -37.07
CA SER A 416 -3.30 1.22 -38.36
C SER A 416 -4.61 0.44 -38.35
N SER A 417 -5.33 0.46 -39.48
CA SER A 417 -6.49 -0.41 -39.72
C SER A 417 -6.15 -1.91 -39.69
N THR A 418 -4.86 -2.26 -39.78
CA THR A 418 -4.35 -3.64 -39.64
C THR A 418 -3.88 -4.00 -38.23
N ALA A 419 -3.99 -3.09 -37.25
CA ALA A 419 -3.57 -3.35 -35.88
C ALA A 419 -4.51 -4.37 -35.21
N ALA A 420 -3.95 -5.50 -34.77
CA ALA A 420 -4.68 -6.51 -34.01
C ALA A 420 -4.66 -6.18 -32.52
N PHE A 421 -5.84 -6.23 -31.88
CA PHE A 421 -6.00 -6.08 -30.44
C PHE A 421 -6.61 -7.35 -29.85
N PRO A 422 -6.28 -7.73 -28.60
CA PRO A 422 -6.89 -8.87 -27.94
C PRO A 422 -8.31 -8.54 -27.47
N ALA A 423 -9.26 -9.45 -27.66
CA ALA A 423 -10.61 -9.30 -27.12
C ALA A 423 -10.59 -9.08 -25.58
N PRO A 424 -11.42 -8.18 -25.02
CA PRO A 424 -12.51 -7.42 -25.64
C PRO A 424 -12.07 -6.04 -26.17
N TRP A 425 -10.77 -5.83 -26.37
CA TRP A 425 -10.21 -4.55 -26.81
C TRP A 425 -10.08 -4.46 -28.34
N ASP A 426 -10.70 -5.41 -29.06
CA ASP A 426 -10.79 -5.47 -30.53
C ASP A 426 -11.68 -4.38 -31.11
N THR A 427 -12.70 -3.91 -30.38
CA THR A 427 -13.55 -2.79 -30.82
C THR A 427 -13.03 -1.43 -30.31
N THR A 428 -13.14 -0.39 -31.14
CA THR A 428 -12.82 0.99 -30.77
C THR A 428 -13.71 1.51 -29.63
N ASP A 429 -14.98 1.08 -29.59
CA ASP A 429 -15.94 1.49 -28.57
C ASP A 429 -15.62 0.89 -27.20
N ASP A 430 -15.28 -0.41 -27.12
CA ASP A 430 -14.85 -1.03 -25.87
C ASP A 430 -13.53 -0.40 -25.37
N ARG A 431 -12.60 -0.05 -26.27
CA ARG A 431 -11.37 0.68 -25.90
C ARG A 431 -11.68 2.07 -25.34
N ARG A 432 -12.58 2.83 -25.97
CA ARG A 432 -13.03 4.16 -25.51
C ARG A 432 -13.78 4.07 -24.17
N ASP A 433 -14.64 3.08 -23.99
CA ASP A 433 -15.36 2.82 -22.75
C ASP A 433 -14.41 2.46 -21.61
N ALA A 434 -13.44 1.57 -21.87
CA ALA A 434 -12.40 1.23 -20.92
C ALA A 434 -11.52 2.44 -20.56
N ARG A 435 -11.22 3.30 -21.54
CA ARG A 435 -10.44 4.52 -21.33
C ARG A 435 -11.13 5.48 -20.36
N ARG A 436 -12.45 5.69 -20.50
CA ARG A 436 -13.22 6.54 -19.57
C ARG A 436 -13.12 6.06 -18.11
N ILE A 437 -13.15 4.75 -17.88
CA ILE A 437 -12.98 4.13 -16.56
C ILE A 437 -11.55 4.32 -16.05
N VAL A 438 -10.55 4.11 -16.91
CA VAL A 438 -9.12 4.30 -16.60
C VAL A 438 -8.81 5.74 -16.21
N ASP A 439 -9.27 6.73 -16.97
CA ASP A 439 -9.02 8.15 -16.68
C ASP A 439 -9.70 8.59 -15.37
N ALA A 440 -10.93 8.12 -15.10
CA ALA A 440 -11.61 8.36 -13.83
C ALA A 440 -10.85 7.75 -12.63
N ASN A 441 -10.27 6.56 -12.82
CA ASN A 441 -9.44 5.92 -11.79
C ASN A 441 -8.07 6.58 -11.63
N LEU A 442 -7.43 7.05 -12.71
CA LEU A 442 -6.20 7.85 -12.65
C LEU A 442 -6.43 9.17 -11.90
N ALA A 443 -7.54 9.87 -12.17
CA ALA A 443 -7.93 11.06 -11.41
C ALA A 443 -8.08 10.75 -9.90
N LYS A 444 -8.70 9.62 -9.56
CA LYS A 444 -8.84 9.16 -8.17
C LYS A 444 -7.49 8.82 -7.51
N VAL A 445 -6.52 8.30 -8.26
CA VAL A 445 -5.14 8.11 -7.78
C VAL A 445 -4.47 9.46 -7.51
N GLN A 446 -4.70 10.48 -8.34
CA GLN A 446 -4.17 11.83 -8.10
C GLN A 446 -4.78 12.49 -6.86
N GLU A 447 -6.08 12.31 -6.59
CA GLU A 447 -6.70 12.71 -5.31
C GLU A 447 -5.99 12.06 -4.12
N LYS A 448 -5.77 10.73 -4.17
CA LYS A 448 -5.08 10.00 -3.12
C LYS A 448 -3.64 10.50 -2.94
N ARG A 449 -2.90 10.72 -4.04
CA ARG A 449 -1.53 11.27 -4.06
C ARG A 449 -1.47 12.66 -3.41
N ALA A 450 -2.41 13.55 -3.72
CA ALA A 450 -2.51 14.86 -3.08
C ALA A 450 -2.74 14.73 -1.56
N SER A 451 -3.64 13.84 -1.13
CA SER A 451 -3.87 13.60 0.31
C SER A 451 -2.65 13.01 1.03
N ALA A 452 -1.86 12.17 0.36
CA ALA A 452 -0.61 11.61 0.88
C ALA A 452 0.45 12.70 1.10
N ILE A 453 0.62 13.60 0.12
CA ILE A 453 1.50 14.78 0.22
C ILE A 453 1.05 15.71 1.36
N MET A 454 -0.25 15.95 1.51
CA MET A 454 -0.80 16.74 2.64
C MET A 454 -0.52 16.07 3.99
N THR A 455 -0.76 14.77 4.11
CA THR A 455 -0.51 13.99 5.33
C THR A 455 0.96 14.06 5.73
N TYR A 456 1.88 13.86 4.79
CA TYR A 456 3.32 13.98 5.08
C TYR A 456 3.72 15.41 5.44
N ASN A 457 3.27 16.42 4.68
CA ASN A 457 3.63 17.82 4.95
C ASN A 457 3.06 18.34 6.29
N ALA A 458 2.00 17.72 6.83
CA ALA A 458 1.49 18.01 8.17
C ALA A 458 2.46 17.58 9.28
N ALA A 459 3.22 16.49 9.06
CA ALA A 459 4.22 15.98 10.00
C ALA A 459 5.64 16.49 9.70
N LEU A 460 6.01 16.71 8.44
CA LEU A 460 7.38 17.07 8.04
C LEU A 460 7.62 18.58 8.09
N GLU A 461 8.74 19.00 8.68
CA GLU A 461 9.34 20.33 8.49
C GLU A 461 10.81 20.21 8.08
N ILE A 462 11.25 21.06 7.15
CA ILE A 462 12.66 21.26 6.78
C ILE A 462 13.00 22.71 7.13
N GLY A 463 14.00 22.91 7.99
CA GLY A 463 14.49 24.24 8.37
C GLY A 463 15.33 24.89 7.28
N LYS A 464 15.61 26.20 7.46
CA LYS A 464 16.56 26.96 6.61
C LYS A 464 17.97 26.34 6.66
N PRO A 465 18.80 26.52 5.60
CA PRO A 465 20.18 26.05 5.58
C PRO A 465 21.01 26.65 6.73
N ILE A 466 21.75 25.79 7.41
CA ILE A 466 22.71 26.10 8.46
C ILE A 466 24.10 26.07 7.83
N PHE A 467 24.74 27.23 7.67
CA PHE A 467 26.08 27.36 7.13
C PHE A 467 27.11 27.21 8.26
N TYR A 468 28.02 26.23 8.15
CA TYR A 468 29.07 26.00 9.16
C TYR A 468 30.40 26.69 8.83
N ASN A 469 30.57 27.18 7.60
CA ASN A 469 31.66 28.06 7.18
C ASN A 469 31.13 29.11 6.18
N ARG A 470 31.90 30.18 5.98
CA ARG A 470 31.56 31.24 5.02
C ARG A 470 31.68 30.71 3.58
N PRO A 471 30.70 30.94 2.69
CA PRO A 471 30.83 30.61 1.28
C PRO A 471 31.86 31.50 0.58
N GLN A 472 32.88 30.88 -0.03
CA GLN A 472 33.96 31.54 -0.77
C GLN A 472 34.29 30.71 -2.02
N ALA A 473 34.69 31.36 -3.10
CA ALA A 473 35.11 30.68 -4.31
C ALA A 473 36.41 29.90 -4.06
N GLY A 474 36.48 28.68 -4.59
CA GLY A 474 37.59 27.75 -4.35
C GLY A 474 37.56 27.00 -3.00
N ASP A 475 36.67 27.36 -2.07
CA ASP A 475 36.50 26.67 -0.78
C ASP A 475 35.35 25.66 -0.81
N GLY A 476 35.48 24.56 -0.07
CA GLY A 476 34.37 23.62 0.17
C GLY A 476 33.37 24.15 1.20
N LEU A 477 32.08 23.87 1.00
CA LEU A 477 31.02 24.33 1.90
C LEU A 477 30.46 23.20 2.76
N LYS A 478 30.45 23.42 4.08
CA LYS A 478 29.74 22.60 5.06
C LYS A 478 28.39 23.24 5.37
N ILE A 479 27.32 22.53 5.05
CA ILE A 479 25.93 23.01 5.21
C ILE A 479 25.08 21.94 5.88
N GLY A 480 24.00 22.32 6.55
CA GLY A 480 23.06 21.37 7.11
C GLY A 480 21.61 21.86 7.12
N PHE A 481 20.68 20.93 7.28
CA PHE A 481 19.24 21.19 7.33
C PHE A 481 18.64 20.47 8.53
N LYS A 482 17.91 21.19 9.39
CA LYS A 482 17.13 20.60 10.48
C LYS A 482 15.85 19.99 9.90
N VAL A 483 15.76 18.66 9.88
CA VAL A 483 14.56 17.92 9.47
C VAL A 483 13.82 17.52 10.75
N SER A 484 12.57 17.94 10.90
CA SER A 484 11.78 17.75 12.12
C SER A 484 10.48 17.00 11.87
N ASN A 485 10.10 16.13 12.81
CA ASN A 485 8.77 15.54 12.91
C ASN A 485 7.91 16.43 13.81
N LYS A 486 6.91 17.10 13.24
CA LYS A 486 5.88 17.90 13.93
C LYS A 486 4.68 17.08 14.38
N SER A 487 4.57 15.82 13.96
CA SER A 487 3.55 14.92 14.52
C SER A 487 3.89 14.61 15.97
N ASP A 488 2.88 14.64 16.83
CA ASP A 488 2.96 14.14 18.20
C ASP A 488 2.41 12.71 18.34
N GLY A 489 2.05 12.08 17.23
CA GLY A 489 1.57 10.70 17.13
C GLY A 489 2.69 9.67 17.24
N HIS A 490 3.27 9.30 16.10
CA HIS A 490 4.28 8.24 15.96
C HIS A 490 5.53 8.75 15.22
N ASN A 491 6.52 7.88 15.00
CA ASN A 491 7.78 8.27 14.32
C ASN A 491 7.54 8.60 12.83
N MET A 492 8.48 9.34 12.23
CA MET A 492 8.47 9.68 10.81
C MET A 492 9.79 9.24 10.13
N PRO A 493 9.75 8.35 9.11
CA PRO A 493 8.61 7.51 8.76
C PRO A 493 8.31 6.50 9.89
N THR A 494 7.13 5.91 9.87
CA THR A 494 6.84 4.71 10.68
C THR A 494 6.77 3.50 9.75
N GLY A 495 7.16 2.33 10.26
CA GLY A 495 7.53 1.18 9.43
C GLY A 495 6.34 0.32 9.02
N SER A 496 5.92 0.45 7.76
CA SER A 496 5.28 -0.67 7.05
C SER A 496 6.38 -1.66 6.64
N LEU A 497 6.21 -2.95 6.95
CA LEU A 497 7.18 -4.02 6.64
C LEU A 497 8.62 -3.75 7.11
N GLY A 498 8.76 -3.01 8.21
CA GLY A 498 9.96 -2.87 9.02
C GLY A 498 11.05 -1.97 8.44
N ALA A 499 11.43 -2.14 7.17
CA ALA A 499 12.62 -1.52 6.59
C ALA A 499 12.44 -0.97 5.16
N GLN A 500 11.23 -1.01 4.59
CA GLN A 500 11.03 -0.76 3.17
C GLN A 500 10.78 0.72 2.80
N PRO A 501 9.87 1.47 3.46
CA PRO A 501 9.58 2.86 3.09
C PRO A 501 10.81 3.76 3.13
N GLN A 502 11.12 4.35 1.97
CA GLN A 502 12.21 5.32 1.84
C GLN A 502 11.66 6.73 2.03
N LEU A 503 12.34 7.50 2.88
CA LEU A 503 12.09 8.91 3.09
C LEU A 503 13.44 9.60 3.24
N TRP A 504 13.92 10.27 2.20
CA TRP A 504 15.28 10.83 2.12
C TRP A 504 15.27 12.31 1.72
N LEU A 505 16.33 13.03 2.09
CA LEU A 505 16.50 14.44 1.73
C LEU A 505 17.33 14.54 0.45
N ASN A 506 16.77 15.16 -0.58
CA ASN A 506 17.44 15.48 -1.83
C ASN A 506 17.82 16.97 -1.83
N VAL A 507 19.10 17.25 -2.04
CA VAL A 507 19.68 18.59 -1.98
C VAL A 507 20.54 18.82 -3.22
N ALA A 508 20.23 19.86 -3.99
CA ALA A 508 20.95 20.22 -5.21
C ALA A 508 21.48 21.65 -5.12
N LEU A 509 22.74 21.85 -5.52
CA LEU A 509 23.38 23.16 -5.63
C LEU A 509 23.44 23.59 -7.09
N ILE A 510 22.95 24.81 -7.34
CA ILE A 510 22.88 25.44 -8.66
C ILE A 510 23.80 26.67 -8.61
N ASN A 511 24.67 26.79 -9.61
CA ASN A 511 25.64 27.88 -9.74
C ASN A 511 25.01 29.14 -10.38
N PRO A 512 25.75 30.27 -10.47
CA PRO A 512 25.27 31.50 -11.10
C PRO A 512 24.82 31.36 -12.56
N ASP A 513 25.26 30.35 -13.30
CA ASP A 513 24.86 30.09 -14.70
C ASP A 513 23.54 29.30 -14.79
N GLY A 514 22.92 28.96 -13.66
CA GLY A 514 21.78 28.05 -13.60
C GLY A 514 22.14 26.56 -13.70
N LYS A 515 23.43 26.20 -13.77
CA LYS A 515 23.87 24.79 -13.88
C LYS A 515 23.93 24.13 -12.49
N ARG A 516 23.40 22.91 -12.39
CA ARG A 516 23.55 22.05 -11.21
C ARG A 516 25.01 21.56 -11.11
N VAL A 517 25.71 21.94 -10.05
CA VAL A 517 27.14 21.65 -9.83
C VAL A 517 27.40 20.62 -8.72
N TRP A 518 26.40 20.31 -7.89
CA TRP A 518 26.47 19.25 -6.88
C TRP A 518 25.06 18.78 -6.50
N GLU A 519 24.91 17.51 -6.14
CA GLU A 519 23.66 16.93 -5.64
C GLU A 519 23.92 15.79 -4.64
N SER A 520 23.06 15.66 -3.64
CA SER A 520 22.95 14.51 -2.73
C SER A 520 21.50 14.03 -2.67
N GLY A 521 21.29 12.74 -2.39
CA GLY A 521 19.98 12.10 -2.46
C GLY A 521 19.43 11.96 -3.89
N TYR A 522 20.33 11.94 -4.87
CA TYR A 522 20.03 11.60 -6.26
C TYR A 522 19.81 10.09 -6.43
N LEU A 523 19.28 9.68 -7.58
CA LEU A 523 19.09 8.27 -7.93
C LEU A 523 20.06 7.88 -9.06
N ASP A 524 20.54 6.64 -9.02
CA ASP A 524 21.32 6.02 -10.09
C ASP A 524 20.44 5.63 -11.30
N ARG A 525 21.06 5.08 -12.35
CA ARG A 525 20.35 4.65 -13.58
C ARG A 525 19.29 3.58 -13.34
N ASN A 526 19.38 2.84 -12.23
CA ASN A 526 18.46 1.77 -11.84
C ASN A 526 17.35 2.26 -10.89
N GLY A 527 17.38 3.55 -10.53
CA GLY A 527 16.43 4.18 -9.61
C GLY A 527 16.78 3.99 -8.13
N ASP A 528 17.99 3.54 -7.77
CA ASP A 528 18.40 3.42 -6.36
C ASP A 528 19.15 4.65 -5.86
N LEU A 529 19.08 4.88 -4.55
CA LEU A 529 19.97 5.83 -3.89
C LEU A 529 21.40 5.33 -4.03
N ALA A 530 22.37 6.23 -4.17
CA ALA A 530 23.80 5.91 -4.21
C ALA A 530 24.36 5.49 -2.83
N ASP A 531 23.67 4.57 -2.14
CA ASP A 531 24.06 3.94 -0.88
C ASP A 531 24.69 2.54 -1.11
N MET A 532 24.80 1.73 -0.05
CA MET A 532 25.40 0.40 -0.12
C MET A 532 24.58 -0.63 -0.92
N HIS A 533 23.34 -0.32 -1.31
CA HIS A 533 22.51 -1.20 -2.16
C HIS A 533 22.52 -0.82 -3.65
N SER A 534 23.13 0.31 -4.03
CA SER A 534 23.30 0.64 -5.45
C SER A 534 24.30 -0.29 -6.12
N THR A 535 23.84 -1.01 -7.14
CA THR A 535 24.70 -1.82 -8.00
C THR A 535 25.74 -0.96 -8.73
N GLU A 536 25.43 0.30 -9.05
CA GLU A 536 26.36 1.23 -9.71
C GLU A 536 27.49 1.69 -8.78
N VAL A 537 27.20 1.87 -7.49
CA VAL A 537 28.22 2.10 -6.45
C VAL A 537 29.09 0.85 -6.27
N ALA A 538 28.47 -0.34 -6.17
CA ALA A 538 29.19 -1.60 -6.00
C ALA A 538 30.13 -1.94 -7.17
N LEU A 539 29.75 -1.56 -8.40
CA LEU A 539 30.57 -1.69 -9.61
C LEU A 539 31.56 -0.54 -9.83
N GLY A 540 31.66 0.42 -8.91
CA GLY A 540 32.56 1.58 -9.02
C GLY A 540 32.23 2.56 -10.15
N ARG A 541 31.04 2.46 -10.76
CA ARG A 541 30.58 3.30 -11.87
C ARG A 541 30.17 4.71 -11.41
N ILE A 542 29.70 4.82 -10.17
CA ILE A 542 29.43 6.10 -9.49
C ILE A 542 30.01 6.07 -8.07
N SER A 543 30.33 7.25 -7.54
CA SER A 543 30.76 7.40 -6.15
C SER A 543 29.58 7.29 -5.18
N ARG A 544 29.76 6.55 -4.07
CA ARG A 544 28.79 6.48 -2.97
C ARG A 544 28.47 7.88 -2.43
N ASP A 545 27.19 8.19 -2.25
CA ASP A 545 26.75 9.40 -1.54
C ASP A 545 26.99 9.24 -0.04
N LYS A 546 28.18 9.65 0.39
CA LYS A 546 28.65 9.58 1.78
C LYS A 546 27.85 10.45 2.77
N ASP A 547 27.16 11.48 2.27
CA ASP A 547 26.43 12.46 3.08
C ASP A 547 24.89 12.27 2.94
N LEU A 548 24.45 11.17 2.31
CA LEU A 548 23.05 10.81 2.12
C LEU A 548 22.27 10.80 3.44
N PHE A 549 21.23 11.63 3.53
CA PHE A 549 20.28 11.62 4.63
C PHE A 549 19.04 10.81 4.25
N ASN A 550 18.97 9.57 4.73
CA ASN A 550 17.84 8.66 4.54
C ASN A 550 17.27 8.27 5.93
N LEU A 551 15.95 8.26 6.07
CA LEU A 551 15.24 7.85 7.30
C LEU A 551 14.64 6.43 7.22
N GLN A 552 14.93 5.70 6.13
CA GLN A 552 14.60 4.30 5.96
C GLN A 552 15.22 3.46 7.08
N THR A 553 14.41 2.79 7.89
CA THR A 553 14.88 1.75 8.82
C THR A 553 15.59 0.64 8.03
N LYS A 554 16.68 0.07 8.53
CA LYS A 554 17.41 -1.01 7.83
C LYS A 554 17.26 -2.34 8.57
N PHE A 555 17.09 -3.44 7.85
CA PHE A 555 17.32 -4.77 8.43
C PHE A 555 18.81 -5.01 8.53
N LEU A 556 19.28 -5.36 9.72
CA LEU A 556 20.65 -5.76 9.98
C LEU A 556 20.67 -7.27 10.24
N ILE A 557 21.47 -7.97 9.45
CA ILE A 557 21.65 -9.42 9.58
C ILE A 557 23.06 -9.68 10.09
N ASN A 558 23.16 -10.44 11.17
CA ASN A 558 24.44 -10.93 11.66
C ASN A 558 24.76 -12.29 11.02
N ASN A 559 26.01 -12.47 10.58
CA ASN A 559 26.43 -13.67 9.88
C ASN A 559 26.61 -14.92 10.79
N GLY A 560 26.29 -14.83 12.08
CA GLY A 560 26.14 -15.97 13.01
C GLY A 560 27.44 -16.63 13.48
N LEU A 561 28.45 -16.72 12.61
CA LEU A 561 29.71 -17.41 12.86
C LEU A 561 30.95 -16.57 12.51
N ARG A 562 30.87 -15.63 11.54
CA ARG A 562 32.00 -14.77 11.12
C ARG A 562 31.55 -13.39 10.63
N GLY A 563 32.13 -12.33 11.19
CA GLY A 563 32.01 -10.95 10.70
C GLY A 563 30.99 -10.07 11.45
N THR A 564 30.85 -8.83 10.97
CA THR A 564 29.93 -7.82 11.52
C THR A 564 28.51 -7.98 10.98
N ASP A 565 27.56 -7.23 11.54
CA ASP A 565 26.25 -7.02 10.94
C ASP A 565 26.39 -6.43 9.52
N ARG A 566 25.47 -6.78 8.63
CA ARG A 566 25.30 -6.20 7.29
C ARG A 566 23.86 -5.75 7.06
N GLU A 567 23.69 -4.70 6.28
CA GLU A 567 22.37 -4.31 5.79
C GLU A 567 21.80 -5.38 4.84
N ALA A 568 20.50 -5.63 4.93
CA ALA A 568 19.75 -6.54 4.08
C ALA A 568 18.42 -5.91 3.64
N ALA A 569 17.94 -6.26 2.45
CA ALA A 569 16.63 -5.82 1.96
C ALA A 569 15.47 -6.60 2.61
N LEU A 570 15.74 -7.82 3.07
CA LEU A 570 14.77 -8.75 3.63
C LEU A 570 15.22 -9.20 5.03
N PRO A 571 14.26 -9.48 5.94
CA PRO A 571 14.53 -9.98 7.28
C PRO A 571 14.82 -11.49 7.29
N ILE A 572 15.61 -11.98 6.33
CA ILE A 572 15.87 -13.42 6.12
C ILE A 572 17.38 -13.68 6.14
N ASN A 573 17.85 -14.46 7.12
CA ASN A 573 19.28 -14.73 7.32
C ASN A 573 19.80 -15.92 6.50
N PHE A 574 20.02 -15.69 5.21
CA PHE A 574 20.71 -16.63 4.32
C PHE A 574 22.20 -16.85 4.64
N SER A 575 22.79 -16.10 5.58
CA SER A 575 24.21 -16.29 5.96
C SER A 575 24.44 -17.50 6.87
N VAL A 576 23.37 -18.02 7.49
CA VAL A 576 23.43 -19.14 8.46
C VAL A 576 22.82 -20.41 7.88
N ASP A 577 21.69 -20.28 7.18
CA ASP A 577 20.94 -21.38 6.59
C ASP A 577 20.48 -20.99 5.17
N PRO A 578 20.83 -21.74 4.12
CA PRO A 578 20.35 -21.48 2.76
C PRO A 578 18.85 -21.76 2.59
N LEU A 579 18.20 -22.47 3.53
CA LEU A 579 16.76 -22.75 3.57
C LEU A 579 16.12 -22.17 4.84
N PRO A 580 16.05 -20.84 4.97
CA PRO A 580 15.67 -20.16 6.21
C PRO A 580 14.19 -20.37 6.57
N PHE A 581 13.93 -21.02 7.70
CA PHE A 581 12.58 -21.26 8.21
C PHE A 581 12.08 -20.12 9.12
N LEU A 582 10.97 -19.47 8.78
CA LEU A 582 10.32 -18.49 9.65
C LEU A 582 9.32 -19.19 10.58
N ARG A 583 9.85 -19.84 11.63
CA ARG A 583 9.10 -20.53 12.68
C ARG A 583 9.15 -19.75 14.01
N PRO A 584 8.20 -19.96 14.95
CA PRO A 584 8.28 -19.37 16.29
C PRO A 584 9.66 -19.61 16.92
N GLY A 585 10.30 -18.54 17.41
CA GLY A 585 11.64 -18.62 17.97
C GLY A 585 11.67 -19.39 19.30
N ALA A 586 12.73 -20.16 19.54
CA ALA A 586 12.95 -20.89 20.80
C ALA A 586 13.39 -19.99 21.98
N VAL A 587 13.41 -18.67 21.81
CA VAL A 587 13.86 -17.68 22.80
C VAL A 587 12.80 -16.59 23.02
N PRO A 588 12.70 -16.00 24.22
CA PRO A 588 11.71 -14.98 24.53
C PRO A 588 12.06 -13.63 23.88
N VAL A 589 11.71 -13.49 22.59
CA VAL A 589 11.88 -12.25 21.79
C VAL A 589 11.16 -11.03 22.38
N SER A 590 10.15 -11.25 23.23
CA SER A 590 9.48 -10.20 24.01
C SER A 590 10.38 -9.57 25.08
N VAL A 591 11.40 -10.29 25.55
CA VAL A 591 12.41 -9.82 26.52
C VAL A 591 13.66 -9.33 25.80
N LEU A 592 14.09 -10.05 24.76
CA LEU A 592 15.28 -9.70 23.96
C LEU A 592 15.06 -8.51 23.02
N ASN A 593 13.81 -8.09 22.79
CA ASN A 593 13.36 -7.02 21.88
C ASN A 593 13.69 -7.25 20.38
N HIS A 594 14.51 -8.24 20.04
CA HIS A 594 14.75 -8.74 18.70
C HIS A 594 15.05 -10.25 18.73
N PRO A 595 14.81 -11.00 17.63
CA PRO A 595 15.26 -12.37 17.53
C PRO A 595 16.79 -12.46 17.33
N PRO A 596 17.42 -13.61 17.63
CA PRO A 596 18.84 -13.81 17.38
C PRO A 596 19.21 -13.52 15.92
N LEU A 597 20.38 -12.89 15.72
CA LEU A 597 21.00 -12.63 14.42
C LEU A 597 20.23 -11.72 13.45
N ILE A 598 19.06 -11.20 13.81
CA ILE A 598 18.28 -10.26 12.98
C ILE A 598 17.89 -9.05 13.84
N ARG A 599 18.27 -7.86 13.40
CA ARG A 599 17.97 -6.57 14.04
C ARG A 599 17.32 -5.60 13.06
N MET A 600 16.67 -4.59 13.61
CA MET A 600 16.09 -3.48 12.85
C MET A 600 16.67 -2.17 13.37
N GLU A 601 17.41 -1.46 12.52
CA GLU A 601 18.01 -0.18 12.88
C GLU A 601 17.08 0.96 12.47
N ALA A 602 16.36 1.53 13.44
CA ALA A 602 15.38 2.58 13.19
C ALA A 602 16.03 3.95 12.90
N HIS A 603 16.02 4.36 11.63
CA HIS A 603 16.54 5.68 11.21
C HIS A 603 15.49 6.80 11.32
N SER A 604 14.27 6.47 11.76
CA SER A 604 13.16 7.41 11.89
C SER A 604 13.35 8.51 12.96
N ILE A 605 12.56 9.58 12.84
CA ILE A 605 12.51 10.71 13.78
C ILE A 605 11.32 10.52 14.72
N ALA A 606 11.55 10.55 16.04
CA ALA A 606 10.51 10.39 17.06
C ALA A 606 9.46 11.54 17.02
N PRO A 607 8.29 11.38 17.67
CA PRO A 607 7.29 12.45 17.75
C PRO A 607 7.87 13.75 18.34
N LEU A 608 7.58 14.89 17.73
CA LEU A 608 8.08 16.22 18.07
C LEU A 608 9.62 16.41 18.04
N ASP A 609 10.38 15.44 17.52
CA ASP A 609 11.84 15.47 17.49
C ASP A 609 12.41 15.85 16.10
N HIS A 610 13.73 15.87 15.95
CA HIS A 610 14.44 16.29 14.76
C HIS A 610 15.81 15.61 14.60
N ARG A 611 16.30 15.58 13.36
CA ARG A 611 17.70 15.26 13.03
C ARG A 611 18.27 16.39 12.17
N ILE A 612 19.59 16.54 12.16
CA ILE A 612 20.27 17.51 11.29
C ILE A 612 20.97 16.73 10.16
N ALA A 613 20.45 16.85 8.94
CA ALA A 613 21.17 16.43 7.74
C ALA A 613 22.39 17.33 7.55
N LYS A 614 23.58 16.77 7.32
CA LYS A 614 24.84 17.51 7.20
C LYS A 614 25.56 17.09 5.92
N TYR A 615 26.01 18.08 5.15
CA TYR A 615 26.59 17.88 3.82
C TYR A 615 27.94 18.58 3.69
N LYS A 616 28.88 17.96 2.96
CA LYS A 616 30.20 18.51 2.64
C LYS A 616 30.30 18.68 1.12
N ILE A 617 29.90 19.85 0.64
CA ILE A 617 29.97 20.20 -0.77
C ILE A 617 31.44 20.51 -1.13
N PRO A 618 32.02 19.88 -2.17
CA PRO A 618 33.43 20.06 -2.54
C PRO A 618 33.71 21.45 -3.11
N ALA A 619 34.95 21.91 -2.98
CA ALA A 619 35.45 23.16 -3.57
C ALA A 619 35.19 23.28 -5.07
N ALA A 620 35.23 22.17 -5.81
CA ALA A 620 34.94 22.10 -7.24
C ALA A 620 33.50 22.50 -7.63
N ALA A 621 32.57 22.64 -6.67
CA ALA A 621 31.25 23.22 -6.93
C ALA A 621 31.27 24.76 -6.89
N PHE A 622 32.29 25.37 -6.28
CA PHE A 622 32.40 26.80 -5.98
C PHE A 622 33.49 27.50 -6.81
N CYS A 623 33.62 27.15 -8.09
CA CYS A 623 34.67 27.69 -8.97
C CYS A 623 34.49 29.16 -9.38
N LYS A 624 33.44 29.86 -8.93
CA LYS A 624 33.21 31.27 -9.25
C LYS A 624 32.53 32.05 -8.11
N PRO A 625 32.79 33.35 -7.96
CA PRO A 625 31.92 34.24 -7.17
C PRO A 625 30.53 34.36 -7.79
N GLY A 626 29.52 34.70 -6.98
CA GLY A 626 28.17 35.03 -7.47
C GLY A 626 27.01 34.45 -6.63
N PRO A 627 25.77 34.54 -7.14
CA PRO A 627 24.59 34.00 -6.49
C PRO A 627 24.47 32.49 -6.73
N TYR A 628 24.63 31.70 -5.68
CA TYR A 628 24.38 30.27 -5.68
C TYR A 628 23.00 29.98 -5.09
N ARG A 629 22.28 29.00 -5.65
CA ARG A 629 20.97 28.56 -5.16
C ARG A 629 21.05 27.11 -4.70
N ILE A 630 20.78 26.87 -3.42
CA ILE A 630 20.59 25.51 -2.89
C ILE A 630 19.11 25.18 -2.81
N SER A 631 18.70 24.17 -3.57
CA SER A 631 17.34 23.62 -3.59
C SER A 631 17.29 22.36 -2.75
N VAL A 632 16.24 22.21 -1.94
CA VAL A 632 16.03 21.07 -1.05
C VAL A 632 14.58 20.60 -1.08
N ARG A 633 14.39 19.28 -1.11
CA ARG A 633 13.10 18.60 -0.96
C ARG A 633 13.29 17.28 -0.21
N MET A 634 12.32 16.87 0.59
CA MET A 634 12.26 15.48 1.05
C MET A 634 11.56 14.67 -0.04
N ARG A 635 12.01 13.45 -0.31
CA ARG A 635 11.39 12.55 -1.28
C ARG A 635 10.95 11.28 -0.56
N SER A 636 9.80 10.71 -0.96
CA SER A 636 9.30 9.46 -0.42
C SER A 636 8.95 8.46 -1.51
N ARG A 637 9.27 7.19 -1.24
CA ARG A 637 8.92 6.03 -2.07
C ARG A 637 8.49 4.90 -1.14
N ASN A 638 7.45 4.15 -1.50
CA ASN A 638 6.96 3.06 -0.65
C ASN A 638 8.00 1.93 -0.54
N GLU A 639 8.75 1.67 -1.61
CA GLU A 639 9.65 0.53 -1.74
C GLU A 639 10.99 0.93 -2.39
N PRO A 640 12.14 0.35 -1.98
CA PRO A 640 13.42 0.53 -2.67
C PRO A 640 13.47 -0.30 -3.97
N ILE A 641 14.15 0.18 -5.02
CA ILE A 641 14.18 -0.56 -6.29
C ILE A 641 15.08 -1.79 -6.21
N TYR A 642 16.19 -1.74 -5.46
CA TYR A 642 17.00 -2.93 -5.15
C TYR A 642 16.17 -4.05 -4.54
N PHE A 643 15.22 -3.72 -3.66
CA PHE A 643 14.31 -4.69 -3.04
C PHE A 643 13.31 -5.21 -4.07
N MET A 644 12.69 -4.32 -4.85
CA MET A 644 11.77 -4.71 -5.94
C MET A 644 12.42 -5.67 -6.95
N ARG A 645 13.68 -5.43 -7.32
CA ARG A 645 14.45 -6.34 -8.19
C ARG A 645 14.72 -7.69 -7.51
N GLN A 646 15.06 -7.69 -6.21
CA GLN A 646 15.30 -8.94 -5.47
C GLN A 646 14.06 -9.86 -5.44
N ILE A 647 12.85 -9.30 -5.33
CA ILE A 647 11.59 -10.07 -5.33
C ILE A 647 10.99 -10.31 -6.73
N GLY A 648 11.76 -10.12 -7.81
CA GLY A 648 11.28 -10.36 -9.17
C GLY A 648 10.14 -9.44 -9.62
N SER A 649 10.10 -8.19 -9.15
CA SER A 649 9.11 -7.21 -9.62
C SER A 649 9.29 -6.92 -11.12
N THR A 650 8.19 -6.72 -11.84
CA THR A 650 8.26 -6.44 -13.29
C THR A 650 8.85 -5.05 -13.59
N PRO A 651 9.41 -4.82 -14.79
CA PRO A 651 9.88 -3.50 -15.21
C PRO A 651 8.80 -2.41 -15.09
N ASP A 652 7.54 -2.73 -15.40
CA ASP A 652 6.41 -1.81 -15.23
C ASP A 652 6.08 -1.51 -13.75
N MET A 653 6.17 -2.50 -12.84
CA MET A 653 6.05 -2.23 -11.40
C MET A 653 7.13 -1.25 -10.93
N ILE A 654 8.40 -1.48 -11.33
CA ILE A 654 9.54 -0.63 -11.00
C ILE A 654 9.35 0.78 -11.56
N ARG A 655 8.94 0.90 -12.82
CA ARG A 655 8.61 2.17 -13.47
C ARG A 655 7.53 2.93 -12.70
N ARG A 656 6.41 2.29 -12.37
CA ARG A 656 5.31 2.91 -11.61
C ARG A 656 5.72 3.32 -10.20
N MET A 657 6.57 2.55 -9.51
CA MET A 657 7.08 2.90 -8.19
C MET A 657 7.93 4.18 -8.24
N ASN A 658 8.74 4.34 -9.30
CA ASN A 658 9.55 5.53 -9.54
C ASN A 658 8.72 6.74 -9.98
N GLU A 659 7.82 6.59 -10.95
CA GLU A 659 6.91 7.66 -11.41
C GLU A 659 6.06 8.21 -10.26
N ASN A 660 5.68 7.37 -9.29
CA ASN A 660 4.84 7.77 -8.16
C ASN A 660 5.60 8.25 -6.92
N MET A 661 6.92 8.46 -6.95
CA MET A 661 7.65 9.10 -5.84
C MET A 661 7.01 10.43 -5.43
N LEU A 662 6.88 10.68 -4.13
CA LEU A 662 6.34 11.93 -3.58
C LEU A 662 7.47 12.93 -3.32
N ASP A 663 7.32 14.16 -3.82
CA ASP A 663 8.18 15.28 -3.43
C ASP A 663 7.47 16.14 -2.37
N LEU A 664 8.17 16.39 -1.25
CA LEU A 664 7.62 16.95 -0.02
C LEU A 664 8.46 18.15 0.43
N ARG A 665 7.81 19.18 0.99
CA ARG A 665 8.43 20.44 1.44
C ARG A 665 9.54 21.02 0.51
N PRO A 666 9.33 21.13 -0.82
CA PRO A 666 10.33 21.73 -1.69
C PRO A 666 10.56 23.21 -1.31
N SER A 667 11.83 23.61 -1.19
CA SER A 667 12.24 24.99 -0.97
C SER A 667 13.59 25.29 -1.64
N SER A 668 13.92 26.57 -1.79
CA SER A 668 15.21 26.98 -2.37
C SER A 668 15.71 28.24 -1.67
N HIS A 669 17.02 28.31 -1.47
CA HIS A 669 17.68 29.40 -0.76
C HIS A 669 18.85 29.90 -1.61
N THR A 670 18.84 31.19 -1.94
CA THR A 670 19.95 31.85 -2.63
C THR A 670 20.92 32.44 -1.62
N PHE A 671 22.21 32.24 -1.81
CA PHE A 671 23.29 32.82 -1.01
C PHE A 671 24.42 33.29 -1.92
N TRP A 672 25.23 34.23 -1.45
CA TRP A 672 26.36 34.76 -2.22
C TRP A 672 27.65 34.01 -1.87
N VAL A 673 28.39 33.62 -2.90
CA VAL A 673 29.77 33.13 -2.81
C VAL A 673 30.68 34.28 -3.19
N LYS A 674 31.61 34.62 -2.30
CA LYS A 674 32.59 35.70 -2.53
C LYS A 674 33.78 35.23 -3.36
#